data_AF-A0A496U2U9-F1
#
_entry.id   AF-A0A496U2U9-F1
#
_cell.length_a   1.000
_cell.length_b   1.000
_cell.length_c   1.000
_cell.angle_alpha   90.00
_cell.angle_beta   90.00
_cell.angle_gamma   90.00
#
_symmetry.space_group_name_H-M   'P 1'
#
loop_
_entity.id
_entity.type
_entity.pdbx_description
1 polymer ?
#
loop_
_entity_poly.entity_id
_entity_poly.type
_entity_poly.pdbx_seq_one_letter_code
_entity_poly.pdbx_strand_id
1 'polypeptide(L)'
;RIATDGDLIGAMTASYKEGELKDGMLIPVSDVRFSAGSRKLEIYSKVAEGHILLDIDPEGRKIIKEMFKDFTPPADIRIVGRCTGFDILNYVPNSGLEKIKNWVEDYLIGIGLDENLINTNSIVYGGDLKNWIGIRDLPESNKEKILKDIGGKIHLLVIDKRGPFFSYEEAIQGIDFIDLGIPDPELLQLVDNFPKMIYLMKKGRPSSGLVFADGTSGGRKPTFAFHAPNCRRKVKELFALEEKAVYGCLGIGKETIDNWRKQMEDERNLSKQILDAILNEKKEEAERILRQIKGNVTLERKADEALREESQAKSEKMWSLKDRLITDTFSKLAKGISLEDFDFGKWLIYGGLFIVNGKMEERKIKELRYEYEKKLKRIGGKSGKDSCSGCELDFIMKEFVRPVYHPPKEQQYREISTGLAGSLKAVEEKVARVSRWEERKREFDRIVSLKERKNGFVKANKEAAELEKSQDFSFIYIEAKRILGNGLSSISCAEFGRFLRICKLYLEILNRKIISLGGNNLKPHIENIFSGEEISDQDYLKLVTGLGSSAEINTEDKNFYEEICRAFELTDISLLLEMISNCANEEEYNSQIAKFFDITVNSHLFDYLPYHYHRERSAAFEKLSRDKKFEFAKRYHRWLYTHLRYLITEKTPLKNFSEDYVQLWVGNADENIDAIGVSGETEQERFWFHYARLRDVVVLKYEGFGYPEILLEIEPEDLKITERTNVAIIYPYGNTTVPVALEQGPALAKKSNINLFLSAFPIPDTKNGNKILTIKDGLFYPCEEDLRTLREKYHCLGKNETGMVLATFKEPLILHGIFFHFTHPLRPEIDHFRVPIIQPLIWEAATHLKCELPQMLKGSGVKCPEQENWYMDDTARVGEKAKMAIREKIKKLAKNYQAVIVKPEKESGGRKSLILPVRKGNEYLEENIDQLAELVYEISKTDNVVIQQVLDSRVRQLYSREFLENMVERFARLGIPVLLDREPKTPLFSYFRQILVLGKGEYKISHNITVVSTSGIANVGQGGLLSEYTDDIIDPKYRDDFRKEITRAAFNSMESQRKYLKNNWRYVLSEYLKIYPEFASRIKYDEIFTDLTGFSIDDIPYEMGDYMPIFLVDEEDNLKYIFDFEKEEIIPLYDEKGYPTEVKIYDGNGKEIKRSDEKGKPVLVPLFDEKGNKRKLYDAKGVEVSSLVMYKIEANPGAGLWRPHNDQLPPERKGEGVFVIFDNFGQRAK
;
A
#
# COMPACT_ATOMS: atom_id res chain seq x y z
N ARG A 1 19.28 -20.45 -16.51
CA ARG A 1 20.74 -20.27 -16.31
C ARG A 1 20.96 -20.24 -14.80
N ILE A 2 21.93 -20.99 -14.26
CA ILE A 2 22.23 -20.95 -12.81
C ILE A 2 22.92 -19.60 -12.51
N ALA A 3 22.61 -19.00 -11.36
CA ALA A 3 23.21 -17.74 -10.90
C ALA A 3 24.74 -17.88 -10.77
N THR A 4 25.48 -16.80 -11.06
CA THR A 4 26.93 -16.74 -10.77
C THR A 4 27.17 -16.58 -9.27
N ASP A 5 28.37 -16.87 -8.77
CA ASP A 5 28.68 -16.84 -7.33
C ASP A 5 28.26 -15.52 -6.63
N GLY A 6 28.50 -14.37 -7.26
CA GLY A 6 28.10 -13.05 -6.75
C GLY A 6 26.60 -12.75 -6.79
N ASP A 7 25.79 -13.61 -7.41
CA ASP A 7 24.33 -13.48 -7.55
C ASP A 7 23.56 -14.45 -6.64
N LEU A 8 24.29 -15.35 -5.95
CA LEU A 8 23.72 -16.34 -5.06
C LEU A 8 23.08 -15.70 -3.83
N ILE A 9 21.94 -16.23 -3.42
CA ILE A 9 21.34 -15.92 -2.12
C ILE A 9 21.44 -17.14 -1.21
N GLY A 10 21.95 -16.94 0.00
CA GLY A 10 22.10 -17.98 1.01
C GLY A 10 21.15 -17.84 2.18
N ALA A 11 20.90 -18.94 2.89
CA ALA A 11 20.36 -18.92 4.24
C ALA A 11 21.26 -19.68 5.22
N MET A 12 21.43 -19.15 6.43
CA MET A 12 22.18 -19.77 7.51
C MET A 12 21.56 -19.42 8.88
N THR A 13 22.02 -20.08 9.93
CA THR A 13 21.52 -19.96 11.30
C THR A 13 22.42 -19.09 12.19
N ALA A 14 21.82 -18.33 13.13
CA ALA A 14 22.53 -17.49 14.10
C ALA A 14 22.90 -18.20 15.40
N SER A 15 22.17 -19.25 15.82
CA SER A 15 22.28 -19.78 17.20
C SER A 15 23.48 -20.70 17.40
N TYR A 16 23.89 -20.96 18.66
CA TYR A 16 25.05 -21.82 18.98
C TYR A 16 24.70 -23.25 19.47
N LYS A 17 23.50 -23.49 20.01
CA LYS A 17 23.10 -24.79 20.59
C LYS A 17 21.87 -25.41 19.91
N GLU A 18 21.77 -26.74 20.03
CA GLU A 18 20.57 -27.54 19.72
C GLU A 18 19.36 -27.00 20.50
N GLY A 19 18.16 -27.09 19.95
CA GLY A 19 16.97 -26.90 20.77
C GLY A 19 16.89 -28.03 21.79
N GLU A 20 16.87 -27.71 23.08
CA GLU A 20 16.69 -28.73 24.12
C GLU A 20 15.22 -29.19 24.10
N LEU A 21 14.97 -30.50 24.06
CA LEU A 21 13.64 -31.04 24.30
C LEU A 21 13.33 -30.95 25.80
N LYS A 22 12.35 -30.13 26.17
CA LYS A 22 11.75 -30.12 27.50
C LYS A 22 10.26 -30.40 27.36
N ASP A 23 9.78 -31.44 28.05
CA ASP A 23 8.36 -31.85 28.02
C ASP A 23 7.81 -32.15 26.60
N GLY A 24 8.66 -32.67 25.70
CA GLY A 24 8.29 -32.97 24.32
C GLY A 24 8.22 -31.75 23.39
N MET A 25 8.62 -30.55 23.86
CA MET A 25 8.73 -29.34 23.05
C MET A 25 10.19 -28.86 23.00
N LEU A 26 10.65 -28.49 21.80
CA LEU A 26 11.99 -27.95 21.60
C LEU A 26 12.06 -26.49 22.07
N ILE A 27 13.01 -26.17 22.96
CA ILE A 27 13.28 -24.83 23.47
C ILE A 27 14.20 -24.09 22.48
N PRO A 28 13.80 -22.92 21.95
CA PRO A 28 14.63 -22.08 21.09
C PRO A 28 15.79 -21.42 21.83
N VAL A 29 16.98 -21.34 21.20
CA VAL A 29 18.22 -20.82 21.81
C VAL A 29 18.51 -19.37 21.38
N SER A 30 18.95 -18.52 22.32
CA SER A 30 19.16 -17.07 22.13
C SER A 30 20.61 -16.55 22.30
N ASP A 31 21.61 -17.40 22.61
CA ASP A 31 23.00 -16.91 22.87
C ASP A 31 23.86 -16.84 21.59
N VAL A 32 24.23 -15.62 21.19
CA VAL A 32 25.04 -15.32 19.99
C VAL A 32 26.56 -15.32 20.24
N ARG A 33 27.02 -15.31 21.50
CA ARG A 33 28.45 -15.07 21.85
C ARG A 33 29.40 -16.15 21.33
N PHE A 34 28.87 -17.33 21.01
CA PHE A 34 29.62 -18.45 20.42
C PHE A 34 29.13 -18.81 19.01
N SER A 35 28.35 -17.92 18.37
CA SER A 35 27.69 -18.21 17.10
C SER A 35 28.68 -18.52 15.97
N ALA A 36 28.58 -19.72 15.41
CA ALA A 36 29.23 -20.06 14.14
C ALA A 36 28.63 -19.25 12.98
N GLY A 37 27.36 -18.86 13.07
CA GLY A 37 26.68 -17.99 12.10
C GLY A 37 27.28 -16.59 12.03
N SER A 38 27.52 -15.94 13.18
CA SER A 38 28.16 -14.62 13.23
C SER A 38 29.59 -14.65 12.67
N ARG A 39 30.35 -15.73 12.94
CA ARG A 39 31.68 -15.92 12.35
C ARG A 39 31.62 -16.14 10.83
N LYS A 40 30.63 -16.90 10.32
CA LYS A 40 30.40 -17.05 8.88
C LYS A 40 30.00 -15.73 8.22
N LEU A 41 29.21 -14.90 8.90
CA LEU A 41 28.86 -13.56 8.43
C LEU A 41 30.12 -12.71 8.19
N GLU A 42 31.13 -12.77 9.06
CA GLU A 42 32.40 -12.04 8.85
C GLU A 42 33.18 -12.51 7.61
N ILE A 43 33.14 -13.81 7.31
CA ILE A 43 33.75 -14.38 6.10
C ILE A 43 33.00 -13.89 4.86
N TYR A 44 31.66 -14.03 4.86
CA TYR A 44 30.82 -13.55 3.77
C TYR A 44 30.89 -12.03 3.59
N SER A 45 31.20 -11.29 4.65
CA SER A 45 31.38 -9.84 4.60
C SER A 45 32.79 -9.39 4.20
N LYS A 46 33.72 -10.34 3.99
CA LYS A 46 35.15 -10.09 3.71
C LYS A 46 35.85 -9.26 4.79
N VAL A 47 35.46 -9.44 6.06
CA VAL A 47 36.08 -8.76 7.21
C VAL A 47 36.82 -9.71 8.15
N ALA A 48 36.72 -11.02 7.91
CA ALA A 48 37.34 -12.07 8.72
C ALA A 48 38.87 -11.92 8.91
N GLU A 49 39.58 -11.27 7.97
CA GLU A 49 41.04 -11.09 8.09
C GLU A 49 41.48 -10.23 9.27
N GLY A 50 40.69 -9.21 9.62
CA GLY A 50 40.99 -8.32 10.75
C GLY A 50 40.49 -8.86 12.09
N HIS A 51 39.77 -9.99 12.09
CA HIS A 51 38.96 -10.45 13.21
C HIS A 51 39.25 -11.93 13.51
N ILE A 52 38.69 -12.85 12.71
CA ILE A 52 38.85 -14.32 12.88
C ILE A 52 40.30 -14.76 12.74
N LEU A 53 41.02 -14.25 11.74
CA LEU A 53 42.38 -14.73 11.46
C LEU A 53 43.36 -14.36 12.57
N LEU A 54 43.10 -13.29 13.33
CA LEU A 54 43.96 -12.90 14.45
C LEU A 54 43.88 -13.88 15.63
N ASP A 55 42.81 -14.69 15.71
CA ASP A 55 42.64 -15.75 16.73
C ASP A 55 43.39 -17.05 16.35
N ILE A 56 43.93 -17.14 15.13
CA ILE A 56 44.59 -18.32 14.56
C ILE A 56 46.12 -18.14 14.57
N ASP A 57 46.89 -19.22 14.65
CA ASP A 57 48.36 -19.16 14.57
C ASP A 57 48.85 -18.68 13.18
N PRO A 58 50.09 -18.18 13.06
CA PRO A 58 50.60 -17.64 11.79
C PRO A 58 50.57 -18.60 10.60
N GLU A 59 50.74 -19.91 10.82
CA GLU A 59 50.71 -20.93 9.76
C GLU A 59 49.27 -21.17 9.31
N GLY A 60 48.35 -21.37 10.26
CA GLY A 60 46.91 -21.48 10.01
C GLY A 60 46.34 -20.25 9.28
N ARG A 61 46.78 -19.04 9.63
CA ARG A 61 46.41 -17.80 8.90
C ARG A 61 46.79 -17.86 7.43
N LYS A 62 48.00 -18.33 7.12
CA LYS A 62 48.48 -18.41 5.73
C LYS A 62 47.66 -19.40 4.92
N ILE A 63 47.34 -20.55 5.50
CA ILE A 63 46.49 -21.59 4.88
C ILE A 63 45.11 -21.01 4.58
N ILE A 64 44.46 -20.37 5.57
CA ILE A 64 43.11 -19.85 5.40
C ILE A 64 43.07 -18.68 4.41
N LYS A 65 44.11 -17.84 4.36
CA LYS A 65 44.23 -16.78 3.34
C LYS A 65 44.29 -17.35 1.93
N GLU A 66 45.05 -18.42 1.71
CA GLU A 66 45.07 -19.11 0.41
C GLU A 66 43.71 -19.76 0.11
N MET A 67 43.03 -20.34 1.10
CA MET A 67 41.69 -20.93 0.92
C MET A 67 40.63 -19.90 0.49
N PHE A 68 40.69 -18.67 1.00
CA PHE A 68 39.71 -17.62 0.70
C PHE A 68 40.15 -16.62 -0.38
N LYS A 69 41.31 -16.83 -1.01
CA LYS A 69 41.89 -15.91 -2.00
C LYS A 69 40.93 -15.57 -3.14
N ASP A 70 40.23 -16.57 -3.67
CA ASP A 70 39.30 -16.44 -4.78
C ASP A 70 37.83 -16.43 -4.33
N PHE A 71 37.58 -16.26 -3.03
CA PHE A 71 36.23 -16.26 -2.47
C PHE A 71 35.42 -15.05 -2.95
N THR A 72 34.26 -15.33 -3.57
CA THR A 72 33.28 -14.32 -3.98
C THR A 72 32.10 -14.34 -3.00
N PRO A 73 31.80 -13.22 -2.33
CA PRO A 73 30.64 -13.13 -1.45
C PRO A 73 29.33 -13.36 -2.21
N PRO A 74 28.34 -14.03 -1.58
CA PRO A 74 27.00 -14.09 -2.14
C PRO A 74 26.36 -12.69 -2.20
N ALA A 75 25.35 -12.53 -3.05
CA ALA A 75 24.59 -11.30 -3.19
C ALA A 75 23.81 -10.98 -1.91
N ASP A 76 23.18 -11.98 -1.27
CA ASP A 76 22.51 -11.82 0.03
C ASP A 76 22.76 -13.06 0.90
N ILE A 77 22.84 -12.84 2.21
CA ILE A 77 22.86 -13.91 3.20
C ILE A 77 21.78 -13.65 4.25
N ARG A 78 20.86 -14.60 4.39
CA ARG A 78 19.75 -14.52 5.33
C ARG A 78 20.10 -15.32 6.57
N ILE A 79 19.96 -14.68 7.71
CA ILE A 79 20.27 -15.29 9.00
C ILE A 79 18.94 -15.62 9.69
N VAL A 80 18.79 -16.85 10.19
CA VAL A 80 17.64 -17.28 10.98
C VAL A 80 18.01 -17.33 12.45
N GLY A 81 17.23 -16.68 13.31
CA GLY A 81 17.46 -16.65 14.75
C GLY A 81 16.48 -15.76 15.50
N ARG A 82 16.48 -15.85 16.84
CA ARG A 82 15.67 -15.00 17.72
C ARG A 82 16.41 -13.78 18.30
N CYS A 83 17.66 -13.60 17.92
CA CYS A 83 18.48 -12.45 18.31
C CYS A 83 18.17 -11.22 17.46
N THR A 84 18.67 -10.05 17.86
CA THR A 84 18.60 -8.84 17.04
C THR A 84 19.81 -8.72 16.12
N GLY A 85 19.73 -7.87 15.08
CA GLY A 85 20.89 -7.52 14.25
C GLY A 85 22.04 -6.95 15.09
N PHE A 86 21.70 -6.09 16.07
CA PHE A 86 22.65 -5.55 17.04
C PHE A 86 23.39 -6.64 17.82
N ASP A 87 22.68 -7.67 18.31
CA ASP A 87 23.30 -8.80 19.01
C ASP A 87 24.29 -9.55 18.10
N ILE A 88 23.94 -9.75 16.84
CA ILE A 88 24.80 -10.43 15.85
C ILE A 88 26.07 -9.61 15.57
N LEU A 89 25.96 -8.29 15.45
CA LEU A 89 27.11 -7.40 15.21
C LEU A 89 28.02 -7.27 16.44
N ASN A 90 27.45 -7.39 17.65
CA ASN A 90 28.15 -7.26 18.93
C ASN A 90 28.39 -8.59 19.65
N TYR A 91 28.32 -9.71 18.94
CA TYR A 91 28.52 -11.04 19.53
C TYR A 91 29.90 -11.21 20.20
N VAL A 92 30.90 -10.46 19.71
CA VAL A 92 32.18 -10.18 20.40
C VAL A 92 32.22 -8.68 20.70
N PRO A 93 32.31 -8.26 21.98
CA PRO A 93 32.42 -6.85 22.33
C PRO A 93 33.61 -6.19 21.62
N ASN A 94 33.40 -4.99 21.07
CA ASN A 94 34.41 -4.24 20.31
C ASN A 94 34.94 -4.96 19.05
N SER A 95 34.14 -5.87 18.45
CA SER A 95 34.48 -6.50 17.17
C SER A 95 34.85 -5.48 16.08
N GLY A 96 34.28 -4.27 16.11
CA GLY A 96 34.48 -3.24 15.09
C GLY A 96 33.54 -3.39 13.89
N LEU A 97 32.66 -4.39 13.89
CA LEU A 97 31.68 -4.61 12.82
C LEU A 97 30.71 -3.45 12.67
N GLU A 98 30.27 -2.83 13.78
CA GLU A 98 29.44 -1.62 13.73
C GLU A 98 30.11 -0.46 13.03
N LYS A 99 31.43 -0.28 13.19
CA LYS A 99 32.17 0.80 12.51
C LYS A 99 32.18 0.59 11.01
N ILE A 100 32.31 -0.66 10.57
CA ILE A 100 32.26 -1.02 9.16
C ILE A 100 30.83 -0.83 8.62
N LYS A 101 29.82 -1.29 9.36
CA LYS A 101 28.41 -1.08 9.05
C LYS A 101 28.09 0.41 8.85
N ASN A 102 28.46 1.24 9.83
CA ASN A 102 28.24 2.68 9.77
C ASN A 102 29.00 3.33 8.61
N TRP A 103 30.19 2.83 8.26
CA TRP A 103 30.91 3.30 7.07
C TRP A 103 30.16 2.95 5.77
N VAL A 104 29.57 1.74 5.66
CA VAL A 104 28.77 1.36 4.50
C VAL A 104 27.52 2.24 4.39
N GLU A 105 26.82 2.45 5.50
CA GLU A 105 25.67 3.34 5.58
C GLU A 105 26.03 4.77 5.17
N ASP A 106 27.08 5.34 5.76
CA ASP A 106 27.63 6.64 5.41
C ASP A 106 27.98 6.71 3.91
N TYR A 107 28.62 5.68 3.35
CA TYR A 107 28.99 5.61 1.93
C TYR A 107 27.74 5.70 1.05
N LEU A 108 26.70 4.92 1.35
CA LEU A 108 25.43 4.89 0.61
C LEU A 108 24.70 6.23 0.68
N ILE A 109 24.66 6.84 1.87
CA ILE A 109 24.15 8.22 2.04
C ILE A 109 24.97 9.21 1.21
N GLY A 110 26.30 9.04 1.20
CA GLY A 110 27.22 9.90 0.46
C GLY A 110 27.05 9.86 -1.07
N ILE A 111 26.48 8.79 -1.62
CA ILE A 111 26.15 8.68 -3.05
C ILE A 111 24.70 9.08 -3.36
N GLY A 112 23.92 9.47 -2.34
CA GLY A 112 22.58 10.05 -2.49
C GLY A 112 21.40 9.13 -2.18
N LEU A 113 21.60 8.00 -1.48
CA LEU A 113 20.48 7.19 -0.98
C LEU A 113 20.08 7.68 0.44
N ASP A 114 18.81 7.98 0.65
CA ASP A 114 18.29 8.28 1.99
C ASP A 114 18.07 7.03 2.85
N GLU A 115 17.81 7.21 4.14
CA GLU A 115 17.64 6.12 5.10
C GLU A 115 16.40 5.25 4.80
N ASN A 116 15.29 5.85 4.34
CA ASN A 116 14.08 5.11 4.00
C ASN A 116 14.33 4.15 2.83
N LEU A 117 15.05 4.61 1.82
CA LEU A 117 15.44 3.82 0.66
C LEU A 117 16.44 2.72 1.02
N ILE A 118 17.40 3.00 1.91
CA ILE A 118 18.35 1.99 2.43
C ILE A 118 17.61 0.89 3.19
N ASN A 119 16.69 1.26 4.09
CA ASN A 119 15.88 0.32 4.86
C ASN A 119 15.04 -0.55 3.92
N THR A 120 14.37 0.08 2.96
CA THR A 120 13.52 -0.63 2.00
C THR A 120 14.31 -1.57 1.11
N ASN A 121 15.44 -1.11 0.55
CA ASN A 121 16.33 -1.95 -0.25
C ASN A 121 16.86 -3.15 0.55
N SER A 122 17.21 -2.94 1.82
CA SER A 122 17.67 -4.02 2.72
C SER A 122 16.59 -5.09 2.95
N ILE A 123 15.33 -4.69 3.04
CA ILE A 123 14.19 -5.61 3.18
C ILE A 123 13.90 -6.33 1.86
N VAL A 124 13.81 -5.59 0.75
CA VAL A 124 13.33 -6.08 -0.57
C VAL A 124 14.41 -6.87 -1.32
N TYR A 125 15.63 -6.35 -1.39
CA TYR A 125 16.74 -6.91 -2.17
C TYR A 125 17.83 -7.54 -1.28
N GLY A 126 17.82 -7.31 0.03
CA GLY A 126 18.88 -7.82 0.92
C GLY A 126 20.22 -7.19 0.55
N GLY A 127 21.30 -7.97 0.54
CA GLY A 127 22.63 -7.51 0.13
C GLY A 127 22.83 -7.27 -1.37
N ASP A 128 21.83 -7.53 -2.22
CA ASP A 128 21.97 -7.54 -3.67
C ASP A 128 22.07 -6.12 -4.27
N LEU A 129 23.20 -5.45 -4.00
CA LEU A 129 23.46 -4.04 -4.31
C LEU A 129 23.21 -3.66 -5.78
N LYS A 130 23.43 -4.58 -6.72
CA LYS A 130 23.19 -4.31 -8.16
C LYS A 130 21.72 -4.04 -8.46
N ASN A 131 20.82 -4.55 -7.63
CA ASN A 131 19.37 -4.41 -7.77
C ASN A 131 18.78 -3.34 -6.83
N TRP A 132 19.60 -2.74 -5.96
CA TRP A 132 19.15 -1.66 -5.10
C TRP A 132 18.73 -0.45 -5.94
N ILE A 133 17.56 0.09 -5.59
CA ILE A 133 17.00 1.28 -6.24
C ILE A 133 17.90 2.47 -5.93
N GLY A 134 18.17 3.30 -6.93
CA GLY A 134 19.16 4.37 -6.85
C GLY A 134 20.59 3.94 -7.17
N ILE A 135 20.91 2.64 -7.11
CA ILE A 135 22.20 2.08 -7.58
C ILE A 135 22.07 1.47 -8.97
N ARG A 136 21.01 0.68 -9.20
CA ARG A 136 20.72 0.05 -10.49
C ARG A 136 20.57 1.05 -11.65
N ASP A 137 20.25 2.31 -11.33
CA ASP A 137 20.00 3.36 -12.31
C ASP A 137 21.27 4.19 -12.61
N LEU A 138 22.37 3.95 -11.89
CA LEU A 138 23.64 4.63 -12.11
C LEU A 138 24.37 4.14 -13.38
N PRO A 139 25.29 4.96 -13.94
CA PRO A 139 26.20 4.49 -14.99
C PRO A 139 26.98 3.25 -14.54
N GLU A 140 27.23 2.32 -15.46
CA GLU A 140 27.84 1.01 -15.14
C GLU A 140 29.20 1.16 -14.41
N SER A 141 30.01 2.14 -14.80
CA SER A 141 31.29 2.45 -14.13
C SER A 141 31.13 2.81 -12.65
N ASN A 142 30.03 3.48 -12.28
CA ASN A 142 29.75 3.84 -10.90
C ASN A 142 29.24 2.64 -10.11
N LYS A 143 28.38 1.81 -10.72
CA LYS A 143 27.93 0.55 -10.12
C LYS A 143 29.10 -0.37 -9.80
N GLU A 144 29.98 -0.61 -10.78
CA GLU A 144 31.16 -1.45 -10.60
C GLU A 144 32.05 -0.93 -9.46
N LYS A 145 32.21 0.40 -9.37
CA LYS A 145 32.95 1.03 -8.27
C LYS A 145 32.27 0.79 -6.92
N ILE A 146 30.96 0.99 -6.80
CA ILE A 146 30.20 0.77 -5.56
C ILE A 146 30.29 -0.70 -5.13
N LEU A 147 30.07 -1.62 -6.06
CA LEU A 147 30.17 -3.06 -5.83
C LEU A 147 31.57 -3.46 -5.38
N LYS A 148 32.62 -2.82 -5.90
CA LYS A 148 34.01 -3.05 -5.49
C LYS A 148 34.33 -2.46 -4.11
N ASP A 149 33.88 -1.24 -3.83
CA ASP A 149 34.20 -0.50 -2.60
C ASP A 149 33.47 -1.11 -1.39
N ILE A 150 32.17 -1.38 -1.53
CA ILE A 150 31.34 -1.99 -0.49
C ILE A 150 31.57 -3.51 -0.47
N GLY A 151 31.27 -4.18 -1.58
CA GLY A 151 31.33 -5.64 -1.71
C GLY A 151 30.51 -6.35 -0.64
N GLY A 152 31.04 -7.44 -0.07
CA GLY A 152 30.35 -8.23 0.96
C GLY A 152 30.05 -7.46 2.25
N LYS A 153 30.67 -6.30 2.51
CA LYS A 153 30.43 -5.51 3.74
C LYS A 153 28.96 -5.08 3.88
N ILE A 154 28.21 -5.07 2.78
CA ILE A 154 26.77 -4.77 2.77
C ILE A 154 25.96 -5.68 3.69
N HIS A 155 26.38 -6.94 3.86
CA HIS A 155 25.68 -7.90 4.71
C HIS A 155 25.58 -7.43 6.16
N LEU A 156 26.54 -6.62 6.63
CA LEU A 156 26.52 -6.01 7.96
C LEU A 156 25.44 -4.93 8.11
N LEU A 157 25.20 -4.14 7.06
CA LEU A 157 24.12 -3.14 7.05
C LEU A 157 22.76 -3.80 6.92
N VAL A 158 22.65 -4.82 6.06
CA VAL A 158 21.40 -5.55 5.84
C VAL A 158 20.94 -6.25 7.11
N ILE A 159 21.84 -6.90 7.86
CA ILE A 159 21.45 -7.54 9.12
C ILE A 159 21.01 -6.53 10.20
N ASP A 160 21.55 -5.31 10.17
CA ASP A 160 21.15 -4.21 11.06
C ASP A 160 19.75 -3.69 10.73
N LYS A 161 19.49 -3.39 9.45
CA LYS A 161 18.21 -2.79 9.00
C LYS A 161 17.07 -3.80 8.82
N ARG A 162 17.34 -4.97 8.23
CA ARG A 162 16.33 -6.04 8.02
C ARG A 162 16.14 -6.90 9.26
N GLY A 163 17.21 -7.13 10.03
CA GLY A 163 17.22 -8.12 11.10
C GLY A 163 17.31 -9.57 10.59
N PRO A 164 17.48 -10.52 11.52
CA PRO A 164 17.36 -11.95 11.22
C PRO A 164 15.90 -12.36 11.04
N PHE A 165 15.69 -13.43 10.30
CA PHE A 165 14.39 -14.06 10.15
C PHE A 165 14.08 -14.94 11.36
N PHE A 166 12.82 -14.93 11.80
CA PHE A 166 12.36 -15.79 12.89
C PHE A 166 11.94 -17.19 12.45
N SER A 167 11.75 -17.39 11.14
CA SER A 167 11.29 -18.64 10.54
C SER A 167 12.14 -19.03 9.34
N TYR A 168 12.50 -20.31 9.25
CA TYR A 168 13.13 -20.89 8.06
C TYR A 168 12.19 -20.83 6.86
N GLU A 169 10.89 -21.05 7.03
CA GLU A 169 9.93 -21.00 5.92
C GLU A 169 9.90 -19.64 5.24
N GLU A 170 10.16 -18.56 5.98
CA GLU A 170 10.33 -17.21 5.44
C GLU A 170 11.72 -17.02 4.81
N ALA A 171 12.77 -17.38 5.56
CA ALA A 171 14.15 -17.14 5.15
C ALA A 171 14.55 -17.87 3.87
N ILE A 172 14.07 -19.10 3.66
CA ILE A 172 14.50 -19.93 2.53
C ILE A 172 13.77 -19.65 1.22
N GLN A 173 12.87 -18.67 1.18
CA GLN A 173 12.12 -18.39 -0.03
C GLN A 173 12.98 -17.74 -1.10
N GLY A 174 13.16 -18.43 -2.24
CA GLY A 174 13.97 -17.91 -3.34
C GLY A 174 15.46 -17.80 -3.00
N ILE A 175 16.01 -18.81 -2.31
CA ILE A 175 17.45 -18.91 -2.04
C ILE A 175 18.10 -19.93 -2.99
N ASP A 176 19.41 -19.81 -3.20
CA ASP A 176 20.21 -20.73 -4.00
C ASP A 176 20.92 -21.78 -3.16
N PHE A 177 21.29 -21.44 -1.92
CA PHE A 177 21.96 -22.38 -1.02
C PHE A 177 21.51 -22.23 0.43
N ILE A 178 21.54 -23.34 1.17
CA ILE A 178 21.27 -23.37 2.61
C ILE A 178 22.41 -24.04 3.36
N ASP A 179 22.82 -23.40 4.44
CA ASP A 179 23.76 -23.94 5.42
C ASP A 179 22.98 -24.71 6.49
N LEU A 180 23.18 -26.02 6.51
CA LEU A 180 22.53 -26.97 7.41
C LEU A 180 23.37 -27.23 8.67
N GLY A 181 24.39 -26.41 8.97
CA GLY A 181 25.35 -26.72 10.03
C GLY A 181 24.80 -26.76 11.46
N ILE A 182 23.55 -26.35 11.69
CA ILE A 182 22.86 -26.49 12.99
C ILE A 182 21.43 -27.01 12.77
N PRO A 183 21.06 -28.15 13.41
CA PRO A 183 19.75 -28.78 13.23
C PRO A 183 18.67 -28.08 14.07
N ASP A 184 18.16 -26.96 13.57
CA ASP A 184 17.01 -26.28 14.17
C ASP A 184 15.71 -27.10 13.97
N PRO A 185 14.78 -27.13 14.94
CA PRO A 185 13.51 -27.87 14.82
C PRO A 185 12.72 -27.60 13.54
N GLU A 186 12.60 -26.33 13.13
CA GLU A 186 11.83 -25.95 11.95
C GLU A 186 12.57 -26.36 10.67
N LEU A 187 13.91 -26.21 10.67
CA LEU A 187 14.75 -26.70 9.58
C LEU A 187 14.64 -28.22 9.41
N LEU A 188 14.63 -28.98 10.50
CA LEU A 188 14.47 -30.43 10.46
C LEU A 188 13.12 -30.85 9.90
N GLN A 189 12.04 -30.15 10.26
CA GLN A 189 10.72 -30.39 9.66
C GLN A 189 10.71 -30.15 8.15
N LEU A 190 11.47 -29.15 7.66
CA LEU A 190 11.63 -28.89 6.23
C LEU A 190 12.49 -29.96 5.53
N VAL A 191 13.55 -30.45 6.16
CA VAL A 191 14.35 -31.59 5.65
C VAL A 191 13.52 -32.88 5.59
N ASP A 192 12.60 -33.06 6.53
CA ASP A 192 11.64 -34.18 6.52
C ASP A 192 10.52 -33.99 5.48
N ASN A 193 10.41 -32.80 4.88
CA ASN A 193 9.44 -32.46 3.84
C ASN A 193 10.11 -31.72 2.66
N PHE A 194 11.00 -32.41 1.95
CA PHE A 194 11.67 -31.85 0.78
C PHE A 194 10.74 -31.25 -0.28
N PRO A 195 9.54 -31.80 -0.58
CA PRO A 195 8.63 -31.15 -1.51
C PRO A 195 8.30 -29.71 -1.12
N LYS A 196 8.05 -29.45 0.17
CA LYS A 196 7.83 -28.10 0.70
C LYS A 196 9.12 -27.27 0.65
N MET A 197 10.24 -27.82 1.11
CA MET A 197 11.51 -27.11 1.17
C MET A 197 12.00 -26.64 -0.22
N ILE A 198 11.98 -27.55 -1.21
CA ILE A 198 12.37 -27.23 -2.59
C ILE A 198 11.41 -26.22 -3.22
N TYR A 199 10.10 -26.37 -2.95
CA TYR A 199 9.11 -25.38 -3.39
C TYR A 199 9.45 -23.97 -2.88
N LEU A 200 9.75 -23.84 -1.59
CA LEU A 200 10.12 -22.56 -0.98
C LEU A 200 11.42 -22.01 -1.58
N MET A 201 12.47 -22.82 -1.70
CA MET A 201 13.75 -22.39 -2.32
C MET A 201 13.60 -21.91 -3.76
N LYS A 202 12.68 -22.49 -4.53
CA LYS A 202 12.38 -22.06 -5.91
C LYS A 202 11.42 -20.87 -6.00
N LYS A 203 10.77 -20.47 -4.91
CA LYS A 203 9.76 -19.41 -4.92
C LYS A 203 10.38 -18.05 -5.27
N GLY A 204 9.89 -17.41 -6.33
CA GLY A 204 10.50 -16.18 -6.87
C GLY A 204 11.87 -16.37 -7.54
N ARG A 205 12.47 -17.57 -7.47
CA ARG A 205 13.70 -17.96 -8.17
C ARG A 205 13.61 -19.39 -8.72
N PRO A 206 12.89 -19.62 -9.84
CA PRO A 206 12.71 -20.97 -10.41
C PRO A 206 14.03 -21.67 -10.79
N SER A 207 15.08 -20.88 -11.07
CA SER A 207 16.42 -21.36 -11.39
C SER A 207 17.37 -21.42 -10.20
N SER A 208 16.85 -21.51 -8.97
CA SER A 208 17.62 -21.68 -7.74
C SER A 208 18.71 -22.76 -7.89
N GLY A 209 19.89 -22.49 -7.34
CA GLY A 209 21.02 -23.43 -7.33
C GLY A 209 20.77 -24.73 -6.54
N LEU A 210 19.85 -24.71 -5.57
CA LEU A 210 19.49 -25.84 -4.71
C LEU A 210 20.70 -26.56 -4.10
N VAL A 211 21.58 -25.79 -3.47
CA VAL A 211 22.78 -26.28 -2.80
C VAL A 211 22.53 -26.45 -1.29
N PHE A 212 22.81 -27.63 -0.77
CA PHE A 212 22.67 -28.01 0.63
C PHE A 212 24.05 -28.25 1.23
N ALA A 213 24.54 -27.27 1.98
CA ALA A 213 25.84 -27.34 2.65
C ALA A 213 25.65 -27.88 4.06
N ASP A 214 25.95 -29.16 4.25
CA ASP A 214 25.84 -29.89 5.51
C ASP A 214 27.21 -30.08 6.18
N GLY A 215 27.21 -30.29 7.48
CA GLY A 215 28.43 -30.36 8.28
C GLY A 215 28.30 -29.54 9.54
N THR A 216 28.41 -30.20 10.68
CA THR A 216 28.08 -29.56 11.96
C THR A 216 29.26 -28.92 12.65
N SER A 217 29.02 -27.73 13.20
CA SER A 217 29.90 -27.11 14.18
C SER A 217 29.97 -27.96 15.46
N GLY A 218 31.19 -28.21 15.97
CA GLY A 218 31.40 -28.84 17.28
C GLY A 218 31.39 -30.38 17.33
N GLY A 219 31.62 -31.08 16.21
CA GLY A 219 31.76 -32.55 16.19
C GLY A 219 30.44 -33.33 16.25
N ARG A 220 29.34 -32.71 15.83
CA ARG A 220 27.99 -33.29 15.87
C ARG A 220 27.68 -34.12 14.60
N LYS A 221 26.46 -34.64 14.52
CA LYS A 221 25.96 -35.43 13.39
C LYS A 221 25.35 -34.53 12.31
N PRO A 222 25.56 -34.78 11.01
CA PRO A 222 24.96 -33.98 9.93
C PRO A 222 23.44 -33.84 10.05
N THR A 223 22.89 -32.71 9.61
CA THR A 223 21.45 -32.42 9.74
C THR A 223 20.58 -33.42 8.98
N PHE A 224 21.01 -33.89 7.81
CA PHE A 224 20.31 -34.96 7.07
C PHE A 224 20.30 -36.31 7.82
N ALA A 225 21.13 -36.47 8.83
CA ALA A 225 21.20 -37.65 9.66
C ALA A 225 20.71 -37.40 11.11
N PHE A 226 20.02 -36.29 11.35
CA PHE A 226 19.53 -35.98 12.70
C PHE A 226 18.36 -36.89 13.12
N HIS A 227 17.43 -37.19 12.20
CA HIS A 227 16.32 -38.15 12.41
C HIS A 227 16.55 -39.50 11.69
N ALA A 228 17.79 -39.81 11.30
CA ALA A 228 18.13 -41.01 10.53
C ALA A 228 19.52 -41.55 10.94
N PRO A 229 19.84 -42.84 10.76
CA PRO A 229 21.16 -43.36 11.13
C PRO A 229 22.31 -42.69 10.37
N ASN A 230 22.12 -42.30 9.11
CA ASN A 230 23.11 -41.57 8.31
C ASN A 230 22.39 -40.73 7.21
N CYS A 231 23.15 -39.93 6.45
CA CYS A 231 22.60 -39.02 5.42
C CYS A 231 22.10 -39.75 4.16
N ARG A 232 22.54 -40.99 3.90
CA ARG A 232 22.43 -41.68 2.61
C ARG A 232 21.03 -41.62 2.01
N ARG A 233 20.02 -42.05 2.78
CA ARG A 233 18.64 -42.15 2.29
C ARG A 233 18.04 -40.78 1.99
N LYS A 234 18.35 -39.77 2.80
CA LYS A 234 17.90 -38.39 2.59
C LYS A 234 18.57 -37.75 1.37
N VAL A 235 19.86 -38.01 1.14
CA VAL A 235 20.56 -37.59 -0.08
C VAL A 235 19.94 -38.23 -1.34
N LYS A 236 19.61 -39.53 -1.29
CA LYS A 236 18.91 -40.21 -2.38
C LYS A 236 17.53 -39.59 -2.64
N GLU A 237 16.77 -39.32 -1.58
CA GLU A 237 15.45 -38.67 -1.67
C GLU A 237 15.56 -37.29 -2.35
N LEU A 238 16.54 -36.48 -1.96
CA LEU A 238 16.81 -35.16 -2.55
C LEU A 238 17.08 -35.26 -4.07
N PHE A 239 18.04 -36.10 -4.48
CA PHE A 239 18.39 -36.25 -5.91
C PHE A 239 17.27 -36.90 -6.73
N ALA A 240 16.44 -37.74 -6.10
CA ALA A 240 15.27 -38.28 -6.75
C ALA A 240 14.25 -37.19 -7.05
N LEU A 241 14.04 -36.26 -6.11
CA LEU A 241 13.07 -35.17 -6.26
C LEU A 241 13.57 -34.09 -7.23
N GLU A 242 14.84 -33.70 -7.12
CA GLU A 242 15.47 -32.70 -7.99
C GLU A 242 16.87 -33.15 -8.42
N GLU A 243 17.02 -33.43 -9.71
CA GLU A 243 18.25 -33.96 -10.30
C GLU A 243 19.42 -32.98 -10.21
N LYS A 244 19.15 -31.67 -10.28
CA LYS A 244 20.16 -30.62 -10.24
C LYS A 244 20.58 -30.19 -8.84
N ALA A 245 19.96 -30.73 -7.80
CA ALA A 245 20.32 -30.41 -6.42
C ALA A 245 21.77 -30.82 -6.13
N VAL A 246 22.44 -30.07 -5.25
CA VAL A 246 23.81 -30.32 -4.83
C VAL A 246 23.80 -30.53 -3.32
N TYR A 247 24.37 -31.64 -2.86
CA TYR A 247 24.59 -31.91 -1.44
C TYR A 247 26.09 -32.01 -1.19
N GLY A 248 26.58 -31.22 -0.24
CA GLY A 248 27.95 -31.31 0.26
C GLY A 248 27.92 -31.53 1.76
N CYS A 249 28.76 -32.43 2.27
CA CYS A 249 28.84 -32.69 3.71
C CYS A 249 30.29 -32.80 4.17
N LEU A 250 30.66 -32.04 5.20
CA LEU A 250 32.00 -32.17 5.81
C LEU A 250 32.17 -33.60 6.37
N GLY A 251 33.20 -34.31 5.91
CA GLY A 251 33.48 -35.70 6.32
C GLY A 251 32.91 -36.78 5.38
N ILE A 252 32.14 -36.42 4.36
CA ILE A 252 31.65 -37.34 3.33
C ILE A 252 32.25 -36.93 1.97
N GLY A 253 33.04 -37.82 1.38
CA GLY A 253 33.67 -37.57 0.08
C GLY A 253 32.66 -37.47 -1.06
N LYS A 254 32.98 -36.65 -2.08
CA LYS A 254 32.16 -36.48 -3.29
C LYS A 254 31.84 -37.81 -3.98
N GLU A 255 32.82 -38.70 -4.08
CA GLU A 255 32.67 -40.03 -4.69
C GLU A 255 31.57 -40.87 -3.99
N THR A 256 31.45 -40.77 -2.66
CA THR A 256 30.41 -41.45 -1.89
C THR A 256 29.02 -40.91 -2.22
N ILE A 257 28.89 -39.59 -2.35
CA ILE A 257 27.63 -38.91 -2.69
C ILE A 257 27.21 -39.26 -4.13
N ASP A 258 28.16 -39.23 -5.07
CA ASP A 258 27.94 -39.62 -6.46
C ASP A 258 27.54 -41.11 -6.58
N ASN A 259 28.14 -41.98 -5.76
CA ASN A 259 27.73 -43.38 -5.68
C ASN A 259 26.28 -43.53 -5.16
N TRP A 260 25.88 -42.78 -4.14
CA TRP A 260 24.49 -42.80 -3.67
C TRP A 260 23.50 -42.31 -4.72
N ARG A 261 23.87 -41.30 -5.51
CA ARG A 261 23.08 -40.84 -6.66
C ARG A 261 22.90 -41.97 -7.69
N LYS A 262 23.98 -42.63 -8.08
CA LYS A 262 23.93 -43.77 -9.01
C LYS A 262 23.07 -44.92 -8.47
N GLN A 263 23.24 -45.28 -7.19
CA GLN A 263 22.41 -46.31 -6.57
C GLN A 263 20.92 -45.95 -6.57
N MET A 264 20.57 -44.68 -6.32
CA MET A 264 19.19 -44.20 -6.42
C MET A 264 18.65 -44.29 -7.84
N GLU A 265 19.44 -43.92 -8.85
CA GLU A 265 19.03 -44.01 -10.26
C GLU A 265 18.73 -45.45 -10.67
N ASP A 266 19.58 -46.40 -10.28
CA ASP A 266 19.37 -47.83 -10.51
C ASP A 266 18.10 -48.34 -9.82
N GLU A 267 17.91 -48.00 -8.54
CA GLU A 267 16.71 -48.33 -7.74
C GLU A 267 15.44 -47.76 -8.38
N ARG A 268 15.47 -46.49 -8.81
CA ARG A 268 14.36 -45.79 -9.48
C ARG A 268 14.04 -46.44 -10.82
N ASN A 269 15.05 -46.75 -11.63
CA ASN A 269 14.87 -47.32 -12.96
C ASN A 269 14.28 -48.74 -12.89
N LEU A 270 14.81 -49.59 -12.02
CA LEU A 270 14.27 -50.93 -11.79
C LEU A 270 12.85 -50.87 -11.20
N SER A 271 12.59 -49.94 -10.27
CA SER A 271 11.24 -49.74 -9.71
C SER A 271 10.23 -49.26 -10.74
N LYS A 272 10.65 -48.44 -11.71
CA LYS A 272 9.80 -47.99 -12.80
C LYS A 272 9.49 -49.13 -13.76
N GLN A 273 10.50 -49.91 -14.15
CA GLN A 273 10.32 -51.07 -15.03
C GLN A 273 9.39 -52.12 -14.42
N ILE A 274 9.55 -52.46 -13.13
CA ILE A 274 8.66 -53.42 -12.48
C ILE A 274 7.24 -52.87 -12.30
N LEU A 275 7.09 -51.57 -12.03
CA LEU A 275 5.79 -50.90 -12.00
C LEU A 275 5.09 -51.03 -13.35
N ASP A 276 5.77 -50.69 -14.45
CA ASP A 276 5.22 -50.76 -15.80
C ASP A 276 4.86 -52.21 -16.17
N ALA A 277 5.68 -53.20 -15.80
CA ALA A 277 5.39 -54.61 -16.04
C ALA A 277 4.15 -55.09 -15.25
N ILE A 278 3.98 -54.65 -14.00
CA ILE A 278 2.81 -54.99 -13.18
C ILE A 278 1.55 -54.33 -13.73
N LEU A 279 1.57 -53.03 -14.03
CA LEU A 279 0.41 -52.29 -14.54
C LEU A 279 -0.07 -52.83 -15.90
N ASN A 280 0.86 -53.29 -16.74
CA ASN A 280 0.58 -53.93 -18.03
C ASN A 280 0.35 -55.46 -17.95
N GLU A 281 0.27 -56.04 -16.75
CA GLU A 281 0.00 -57.46 -16.50
C GLU A 281 1.01 -58.44 -17.16
N LYS A 282 2.26 -58.02 -17.34
CA LYS A 282 3.33 -58.82 -17.97
C LYS A 282 4.11 -59.63 -16.94
N LYS A 283 3.58 -60.80 -16.56
CA LYS A 283 4.14 -61.66 -15.50
C LYS A 283 5.62 -62.00 -15.69
N GLU A 284 6.00 -62.54 -16.84
CA GLU A 284 7.38 -63.00 -17.09
C GLU A 284 8.39 -61.85 -17.05
N GLU A 285 7.99 -60.67 -17.54
CA GLU A 285 8.79 -59.46 -17.51
C GLU A 285 8.96 -58.95 -16.06
N ALA A 286 7.88 -58.94 -15.27
CA ALA A 286 7.92 -58.57 -13.85
C ALA A 286 8.83 -59.51 -13.03
N GLU A 287 8.74 -60.83 -13.25
CA GLU A 287 9.62 -61.81 -12.59
C GLU A 287 11.09 -61.65 -13.01
N ARG A 288 11.36 -61.34 -14.28
CA ARG A 288 12.71 -61.05 -14.77
C ARG A 288 13.30 -59.81 -14.08
N ILE A 289 12.53 -58.73 -13.98
CA ILE A 289 12.98 -57.49 -13.32
C ILE A 289 13.14 -57.72 -11.81
N LEU A 290 12.26 -58.51 -11.17
CA LEU A 290 12.41 -58.87 -9.76
C LEU A 290 13.70 -59.66 -9.48
N ARG A 291 14.13 -60.52 -10.41
CA ARG A 291 15.46 -61.17 -10.35
C ARG A 291 16.61 -60.15 -10.49
N GLN A 292 16.45 -59.12 -11.32
CA GLN A 292 17.43 -58.02 -11.43
C GLN A 292 17.49 -57.19 -10.15
N ILE A 293 16.35 -56.90 -9.53
CA ILE A 293 16.26 -56.25 -8.21
C ILE A 293 17.01 -57.07 -7.15
N LYS A 294 16.78 -58.39 -7.10
CA LYS A 294 17.54 -59.29 -6.22
C LYS A 294 19.04 -59.21 -6.50
N GLY A 295 19.45 -59.29 -7.76
CA GLY A 295 20.84 -59.15 -8.17
C GLY A 295 21.46 -57.84 -7.68
N ASN A 296 20.76 -56.72 -7.86
CA ASN A 296 21.18 -55.40 -7.38
C ASN A 296 21.29 -55.35 -5.84
N VAL A 297 20.36 -55.94 -5.10
CA VAL A 297 20.39 -56.00 -3.63
C VAL A 297 21.55 -56.86 -3.12
N THR A 298 21.83 -58.00 -3.77
CA THR A 298 22.90 -58.91 -3.34
C THR A 298 24.29 -58.40 -3.72
N LEU A 299 24.48 -57.93 -4.97
CA LEU A 299 25.79 -57.45 -5.46
C LEU A 299 26.26 -56.20 -4.70
N GLU A 300 25.35 -55.26 -4.44
CA GLU A 300 25.63 -54.02 -3.69
C GLU A 300 25.55 -54.21 -2.16
N ARG A 301 25.31 -55.44 -1.68
CA ARG A 301 25.19 -55.78 -0.25
C ARG A 301 24.20 -54.90 0.53
N LYS A 302 23.08 -54.52 -0.09
CA LYS A 302 22.10 -53.56 0.48
C LYS A 302 21.39 -54.09 1.74
N ALA A 303 21.24 -55.41 1.86
CA ALA A 303 20.70 -56.02 3.07
C ALA A 303 21.64 -55.86 4.28
N ASP A 304 22.96 -56.04 4.07
CA ASP A 304 23.96 -55.81 5.12
C ASP A 304 23.99 -54.34 5.53
N GLU A 305 23.83 -53.42 4.56
CA GLU A 305 23.75 -51.99 4.82
C GLU A 305 22.51 -51.62 5.64
N ALA A 306 21.33 -52.15 5.30
CA ALA A 306 20.10 -51.91 6.05
C ALA A 306 20.21 -52.43 7.51
N LEU A 307 20.81 -53.61 7.71
CA LEU A 307 21.08 -54.16 9.04
C LEU A 307 22.03 -53.27 9.87
N ARG A 308 23.09 -52.74 9.25
CA ARG A 308 24.00 -51.79 9.91
C ARG A 308 23.28 -50.51 10.31
N GLU A 309 22.46 -49.97 9.41
CA GLU A 309 21.66 -48.76 9.65
C GLU A 309 20.67 -48.94 10.81
N GLU A 310 19.96 -50.07 10.86
CA GLU A 310 19.05 -50.36 11.97
C GLU A 310 19.80 -50.55 13.30
N SER A 311 20.94 -51.24 13.28
CA SER A 311 21.78 -51.39 14.48
C SER A 311 22.28 -50.04 14.98
N GLN A 312 22.67 -49.14 14.08
CA GLN A 312 23.09 -47.79 14.41
C GLN A 312 21.94 -46.97 15.00
N ALA A 313 20.75 -47.04 14.40
CA ALA A 313 19.55 -46.36 14.93
C ALA A 313 19.20 -46.84 16.34
N LYS A 314 19.38 -48.14 16.65
CA LYS A 314 19.22 -48.69 18.00
C LYS A 314 20.26 -48.16 18.98
N SER A 315 21.54 -48.13 18.60
CA SER A 315 22.60 -47.60 19.47
C SER A 315 22.44 -46.11 19.78
N GLU A 316 21.92 -45.35 18.82
CA GLU A 316 21.68 -43.91 18.95
C GLU A 316 20.30 -43.57 19.55
N LYS A 317 19.51 -44.58 19.95
CA LYS A 317 18.15 -44.44 20.53
C LYS A 317 17.13 -43.71 19.64
N MET A 318 17.28 -43.81 18.31
CA MET A 318 16.38 -43.22 17.32
C MET A 318 15.57 -44.26 16.53
N TRP A 319 15.65 -45.53 16.92
CA TRP A 319 14.99 -46.63 16.22
C TRP A 319 13.47 -46.45 16.17
N SER A 320 12.90 -46.72 15.01
CA SER A 320 11.45 -46.70 14.77
C SER A 320 11.00 -47.93 13.97
N LEU A 321 9.68 -48.15 13.88
CA LEU A 321 9.11 -49.21 13.03
C LEU A 321 9.56 -49.06 11.56
N LYS A 322 9.80 -47.82 11.11
CA LYS A 322 10.33 -47.50 9.78
C LYS A 322 11.63 -48.24 9.49
N ASP A 323 12.57 -48.25 10.43
CA ASP A 323 13.89 -48.86 10.25
C ASP A 323 13.79 -50.38 10.10
N ARG A 324 12.95 -51.01 10.93
CA ARG A 324 12.67 -52.44 10.86
C ARG A 324 12.05 -52.84 9.53
N LEU A 325 11.04 -52.10 9.05
CA LEU A 325 10.37 -52.39 7.77
C LEU A 325 11.35 -52.33 6.60
N ILE A 326 12.34 -51.44 6.66
CA ILE A 326 13.37 -51.33 5.62
C ILE A 326 14.33 -52.53 5.68
N THR A 327 14.84 -52.87 6.86
CA THR A 327 15.68 -54.07 7.05
C THR A 327 14.97 -55.33 6.59
N ASP A 328 13.71 -55.51 6.99
CA ASP A 328 12.91 -56.68 6.63
C ASP A 328 12.71 -56.74 5.10
N THR A 329 12.44 -55.61 4.44
CA THR A 329 12.28 -55.54 2.98
C THR A 329 13.57 -55.95 2.26
N PHE A 330 14.72 -55.35 2.58
CA PHE A 330 15.98 -55.68 1.92
C PHE A 330 16.47 -57.11 2.24
N SER A 331 16.21 -57.61 3.46
CA SER A 331 16.54 -59.00 3.84
C SER A 331 15.72 -60.02 3.06
N LYS A 332 14.42 -59.76 2.85
CA LYS A 332 13.55 -60.61 2.03
C LYS A 332 13.95 -60.57 0.56
N LEU A 333 14.28 -59.39 0.02
CA LEU A 333 14.77 -59.24 -1.36
C LEU A 333 16.08 -60.01 -1.60
N ALA A 334 17.01 -59.99 -0.64
CA ALA A 334 18.27 -60.74 -0.72
C ALA A 334 18.06 -62.27 -0.73
N LYS A 335 17.15 -62.78 0.11
CA LYS A 335 16.78 -64.22 0.13
C LYS A 335 16.05 -64.62 -1.16
N GLY A 336 15.29 -63.69 -1.74
CA GLY A 336 14.45 -63.88 -2.91
C GLY A 336 13.00 -63.94 -2.51
N ILE A 337 12.21 -63.03 -3.09
CA ILE A 337 10.78 -62.90 -2.83
C ILE A 337 9.99 -63.32 -4.09
N SER A 338 8.82 -63.91 -3.90
CA SER A 338 7.88 -64.19 -4.98
C SER A 338 7.27 -62.89 -5.50
N LEU A 339 6.75 -62.91 -6.74
CA LEU A 339 6.10 -61.73 -7.31
C LEU A 339 4.88 -61.29 -6.48
N GLU A 340 4.08 -62.23 -5.98
CA GLU A 340 2.88 -61.97 -5.16
C GLU A 340 3.17 -61.31 -3.80
N ASP A 341 4.40 -61.46 -3.27
CA ASP A 341 4.82 -60.86 -1.99
C ASP A 341 5.58 -59.54 -2.15
N PHE A 342 5.89 -59.10 -3.38
CA PHE A 342 6.47 -57.78 -3.68
C PHE A 342 5.36 -56.70 -3.79
N ASP A 343 4.67 -56.52 -2.67
CA ASP A 343 3.56 -55.56 -2.51
C ASP A 343 3.99 -54.08 -2.70
N PHE A 344 3.00 -53.20 -2.68
CA PHE A 344 3.20 -51.77 -2.90
C PHE A 344 4.16 -51.13 -1.87
N GLY A 345 4.17 -51.62 -0.62
CA GLY A 345 5.05 -51.13 0.44
C GLY A 345 6.51 -51.49 0.20
N LYS A 346 6.79 -52.74 -0.19
CA LYS A 346 8.14 -53.17 -0.56
C LYS A 346 8.64 -52.49 -1.82
N TRP A 347 7.75 -52.28 -2.79
CA TRP A 347 8.05 -51.47 -3.97
C TRP A 347 8.43 -50.03 -3.59
N LEU A 348 7.65 -49.38 -2.72
CA LEU A 348 7.96 -48.04 -2.21
C LEU A 348 9.33 -47.99 -1.52
N ILE A 349 9.61 -48.91 -0.61
CA ILE A 349 10.85 -48.98 0.17
C ILE A 349 12.09 -49.23 -0.72
N TYR A 350 11.97 -50.07 -1.76
CA TYR A 350 13.10 -50.38 -2.65
C TYR A 350 13.48 -49.18 -3.54
N GLY A 351 12.50 -48.54 -4.17
CA GLY A 351 12.75 -47.40 -5.06
C GLY A 351 11.52 -46.72 -5.66
N GLY A 352 10.32 -47.24 -5.40
CA GLY A 352 9.05 -46.60 -5.77
C GLY A 352 8.88 -45.21 -5.16
N LEU A 353 9.45 -44.97 -3.96
CA LEU A 353 9.53 -43.66 -3.33
C LEU A 353 10.08 -42.59 -4.29
N PHE A 354 11.13 -42.88 -5.04
CA PHE A 354 11.82 -41.94 -5.95
C PHE A 354 10.97 -41.55 -7.17
N ILE A 355 9.87 -42.25 -7.39
CA ILE A 355 8.90 -42.03 -8.46
C ILE A 355 7.72 -41.17 -7.97
N VAL A 356 7.25 -41.40 -6.73
CA VAL A 356 6.01 -40.79 -6.22
C VAL A 356 6.23 -39.56 -5.33
N ASN A 357 7.29 -39.55 -4.50
CA ASN A 357 7.51 -38.53 -3.47
C ASN A 357 7.68 -37.15 -4.11
N GLY A 358 6.86 -36.18 -3.70
CA GLY A 358 6.84 -34.81 -4.21
C GLY A 358 6.48 -34.65 -5.69
N LYS A 359 6.07 -35.72 -6.37
CA LYS A 359 5.81 -35.75 -7.83
C LYS A 359 4.38 -36.11 -8.20
N MET A 360 3.61 -36.66 -7.26
CA MET A 360 2.22 -37.05 -7.47
C MET A 360 1.30 -36.48 -6.40
N GLU A 361 0.08 -36.14 -6.80
CA GLU A 361 -1.01 -35.79 -5.87
C GLU A 361 -1.37 -36.98 -4.98
N GLU A 362 -1.81 -36.70 -3.75
CA GLU A 362 -2.21 -37.74 -2.78
C GLU A 362 -3.25 -38.71 -3.37
N ARG A 363 -4.22 -38.16 -4.12
CA ARG A 363 -5.24 -38.94 -4.83
C ARG A 363 -4.63 -39.90 -5.85
N LYS A 364 -3.67 -39.42 -6.67
CA LYS A 364 -3.02 -40.24 -7.70
C LYS A 364 -2.20 -41.37 -7.07
N ILE A 365 -1.56 -41.12 -5.92
CA ILE A 365 -0.82 -42.13 -5.17
C ILE A 365 -1.77 -43.23 -4.67
N LYS A 366 -2.94 -42.86 -4.13
CA LYS A 366 -3.98 -43.80 -3.70
C LYS A 366 -4.54 -44.62 -4.88
N GLU A 367 -4.79 -43.99 -6.02
CA GLU A 367 -5.23 -44.66 -7.25
C GLU A 367 -4.14 -45.63 -7.78
N LEU A 368 -2.87 -45.21 -7.75
CA LEU A 368 -1.73 -46.04 -8.14
C LEU A 368 -1.58 -47.27 -7.24
N ARG A 369 -1.71 -47.11 -5.91
CA ARG A 369 -1.71 -48.23 -4.96
C ARG A 369 -2.80 -49.25 -5.31
N TYR A 370 -4.02 -48.78 -5.52
CA TYR A 370 -5.16 -49.63 -5.84
C TYR A 370 -4.92 -50.42 -7.13
N GLU A 371 -4.48 -49.77 -8.20
CA GLU A 371 -4.19 -50.46 -9.46
C GLU A 371 -3.00 -51.40 -9.32
N TYR A 372 -1.93 -51.02 -8.61
CA TYR A 372 -0.78 -51.91 -8.35
C TYR A 372 -1.22 -53.20 -7.65
N GLU A 373 -1.95 -53.11 -6.53
CA GLU A 373 -2.41 -54.27 -5.76
C GLU A 373 -3.36 -55.17 -6.58
N LYS A 374 -4.29 -54.56 -7.32
CA LYS A 374 -5.25 -55.27 -8.17
C LYS A 374 -4.57 -56.01 -9.31
N LYS A 375 -3.62 -55.37 -9.98
CA LYS A 375 -2.89 -55.93 -11.12
C LYS A 375 -1.91 -57.00 -10.66
N LEU A 376 -1.19 -56.76 -9.56
CA LEU A 376 -0.33 -57.74 -8.94
C LEU A 376 -1.09 -59.02 -8.56
N LYS A 377 -2.31 -58.90 -8.02
CA LYS A 377 -3.14 -60.06 -7.68
C LYS A 377 -3.51 -60.93 -8.89
N ARG A 378 -3.60 -60.34 -10.10
CA ARG A 378 -3.93 -61.07 -11.34
C ARG A 378 -2.75 -61.86 -11.87
N ILE A 379 -1.54 -61.31 -11.81
CA ILE A 379 -0.34 -61.93 -12.38
C ILE A 379 0.48 -62.74 -11.37
N GLY A 380 0.49 -62.31 -10.11
CA GLY A 380 1.25 -62.90 -9.01
C GLY A 380 0.47 -63.99 -8.27
N GLY A 381 -0.80 -63.75 -7.95
CA GLY A 381 -1.61 -64.64 -7.11
C GLY A 381 -2.22 -63.91 -5.91
N LYS A 382 -2.71 -64.66 -4.91
CA LYS A 382 -3.13 -64.06 -3.63
C LYS A 382 -1.89 -63.70 -2.83
N SER A 383 -1.92 -62.55 -2.13
CA SER A 383 -0.86 -62.12 -1.23
C SER A 383 -0.41 -63.25 -0.30
N GLY A 384 0.89 -63.53 -0.28
CA GLY A 384 1.49 -64.56 0.54
C GLY A 384 1.68 -64.09 1.99
N LYS A 385 2.31 -64.94 2.80
CA LYS A 385 2.58 -64.67 4.23
C LYS A 385 3.59 -63.54 4.45
N ASP A 386 4.35 -63.17 3.41
CA ASP A 386 5.41 -62.18 3.50
C ASP A 386 5.00 -60.77 3.09
N SER A 387 3.77 -60.60 2.57
CA SER A 387 3.13 -59.34 2.21
C SER A 387 2.84 -58.45 3.45
N CYS A 388 2.95 -57.13 3.31
CA CYS A 388 2.60 -56.16 4.33
C CYS A 388 1.09 -56.18 4.60
N SER A 389 0.71 -56.03 5.88
CA SER A 389 -0.66 -55.80 6.29
C SER A 389 -1.16 -54.40 5.84
N GLY A 390 -2.48 -54.20 5.80
CA GLY A 390 -3.06 -52.90 5.46
C GLY A 390 -2.57 -51.76 6.36
N CYS A 391 -2.49 -52.00 7.67
CA CYS A 391 -1.97 -51.03 8.64
C CYS A 391 -0.48 -50.70 8.42
N GLU A 392 0.35 -51.69 8.07
CA GLU A 392 1.77 -51.46 7.74
C GLU A 392 1.92 -50.64 6.46
N LEU A 393 1.09 -50.90 5.44
CA LEU A 393 1.08 -50.11 4.21
C LEU A 393 0.69 -48.65 4.47
N ASP A 394 -0.35 -48.41 5.27
CA ASP A 394 -0.78 -47.06 5.63
C ASP A 394 0.30 -46.31 6.41
N PHE A 395 1.00 -47.01 7.32
CA PHE A 395 2.17 -46.48 8.01
C PHE A 395 3.31 -46.13 7.03
N ILE A 396 3.66 -47.03 6.10
CA ILE A 396 4.69 -46.77 5.08
C ILE A 396 4.31 -45.56 4.23
N MET A 397 3.07 -45.44 3.80
CA MET A 397 2.61 -44.28 3.03
C MET A 397 2.78 -42.97 3.82
N LYS A 398 2.38 -42.98 5.10
CA LYS A 398 2.50 -41.81 5.97
C LYS A 398 3.95 -41.42 6.27
N GLU A 399 4.85 -42.39 6.46
CA GLU A 399 6.22 -42.12 6.91
C GLU A 399 7.25 -41.91 5.78
N PHE A 400 6.97 -42.42 4.58
CA PHE A 400 7.90 -42.34 3.45
C PHE A 400 7.44 -41.38 2.37
N VAL A 401 6.14 -41.20 2.16
CA VAL A 401 5.64 -40.43 1.01
C VAL A 401 5.10 -39.07 1.45
N ARG A 402 5.52 -38.03 0.75
CA ARG A 402 4.93 -36.69 0.77
C ARG A 402 4.37 -36.41 -0.63
N PRO A 403 3.11 -35.98 -0.78
CA PRO A 403 2.58 -35.59 -2.07
C PRO A 403 3.24 -34.30 -2.58
N VAL A 404 2.88 -33.87 -3.80
CA VAL A 404 3.22 -32.52 -4.28
C VAL A 404 2.76 -31.49 -3.24
N TYR A 405 3.65 -30.58 -2.87
CA TYR A 405 3.30 -29.52 -1.94
C TYR A 405 2.58 -28.40 -2.68
N HIS A 406 1.39 -28.06 -2.18
CA HIS A 406 0.64 -26.87 -2.56
C HIS A 406 0.58 -25.93 -1.37
N PRO A 407 0.88 -24.63 -1.54
CA PRO A 407 0.70 -23.67 -0.46
C PRO A 407 -0.80 -23.59 -0.06
N PRO A 408 -1.11 -23.42 1.23
CA PRO A 408 -2.50 -23.18 1.65
C PRO A 408 -3.05 -21.91 0.98
N LYS A 409 -4.29 -21.98 0.46
CA LYS A 409 -4.94 -20.90 -0.31
C LYS A 409 -5.49 -19.75 0.54
N GLU A 410 -5.51 -19.85 1.87
CA GLU A 410 -6.07 -18.81 2.74
C GLU A 410 -5.12 -17.61 2.86
N GLN A 411 -5.30 -16.62 2.00
CA GLN A 411 -4.80 -15.27 2.26
C GLN A 411 -5.77 -14.60 3.23
N GLN A 412 -5.38 -14.48 4.49
CA GLN A 412 -6.08 -13.57 5.41
C GLN A 412 -5.95 -12.15 4.87
N TYR A 413 -7.05 -11.40 4.88
CA TYR A 413 -7.00 -9.96 4.62
C TYR A 413 -5.98 -9.30 5.55
N ARG A 414 -5.04 -8.56 4.98
CA ARG A 414 -4.00 -7.81 5.69
C ARG A 414 -3.82 -6.48 4.98
N GLU A 415 -3.48 -5.45 5.75
CA GLU A 415 -3.08 -4.15 5.24
C GLU A 415 -1.73 -3.78 5.83
N ILE A 416 -0.96 -3.00 5.07
CA ILE A 416 0.25 -2.34 5.58
C ILE A 416 -0.02 -0.84 5.55
N SER A 417 -0.10 -0.23 6.74
CA SER A 417 -0.24 1.22 6.87
C SER A 417 0.99 1.91 6.28
N THR A 418 0.74 2.90 5.44
CA THR A 418 1.78 3.68 4.77
C THR A 418 2.31 4.82 5.64
N GLY A 419 1.65 5.14 6.76
CA GLY A 419 2.05 6.22 7.67
C GLY A 419 1.95 7.64 7.09
N LEU A 420 1.61 7.77 5.80
CA LEU A 420 1.49 9.02 5.07
C LEU A 420 0.04 9.52 5.14
N ALA A 421 -0.16 10.65 5.83
CA ALA A 421 -1.41 11.39 5.83
C ALA A 421 -1.10 12.85 5.44
N GLY A 422 -1.38 13.21 4.19
CA GLY A 422 -1.15 14.59 3.71
C GLY A 422 -1.48 14.77 2.24
N SER A 423 -1.74 16.02 1.82
CA SER A 423 -2.15 16.35 0.45
C SER A 423 -0.97 16.73 -0.47
N LEU A 424 0.20 16.95 0.12
CA LEU A 424 1.41 17.45 -0.55
C LEU A 424 2.16 16.30 -1.22
N LYS A 425 2.35 16.38 -2.54
CA LYS A 425 2.65 15.19 -3.38
C LYS A 425 3.99 15.21 -4.12
N ALA A 426 4.71 16.33 -4.23
CA ALA A 426 5.72 16.41 -5.30
C ALA A 426 7.17 16.79 -4.92
N VAL A 427 7.52 17.12 -3.67
CA VAL A 427 8.85 17.75 -3.40
C VAL A 427 9.67 17.11 -2.26
N GLU A 428 9.28 15.93 -1.76
CA GLU A 428 10.14 15.20 -0.82
C GLU A 428 11.46 14.73 -1.45
N GLU A 429 11.51 14.50 -2.78
CA GLU A 429 12.75 14.10 -3.48
C GLU A 429 13.80 15.22 -3.61
N LYS A 430 13.44 16.52 -3.44
CA LYS A 430 14.34 17.64 -3.78
C LYS A 430 15.14 18.22 -2.61
N VAL A 431 14.78 17.93 -1.36
CA VAL A 431 15.44 18.49 -0.16
C VAL A 431 16.63 17.62 0.32
N ALA A 432 16.82 16.43 -0.25
CA ALA A 432 17.81 15.43 0.18
C ALA A 432 19.23 15.60 -0.39
N ARG A 433 19.73 16.83 -0.55
CA ARG A 433 21.17 17.06 -0.84
C ARG A 433 21.75 18.11 0.09
N VAL A 434 22.14 17.65 1.27
CA VAL A 434 22.92 18.42 2.23
C VAL A 434 24.16 17.60 2.59
N SER A 435 25.29 18.29 2.75
CA SER A 435 26.60 17.68 2.99
C SER A 435 26.68 17.17 4.44
N ARG A 436 27.23 15.98 4.72
CA ARG A 436 27.40 15.40 6.08
C ARG A 436 27.97 16.34 7.17
N TRP A 437 28.71 17.39 6.78
CA TRP A 437 29.23 18.40 7.70
C TRP A 437 28.14 19.37 8.19
N GLU A 438 27.21 19.74 7.32
CA GLU A 438 26.05 20.55 7.65
C GLU A 438 25.06 19.76 8.52
N GLU A 439 24.90 18.45 8.31
CA GLU A 439 24.07 17.57 9.16
C GLU A 439 24.59 17.46 10.59
N ARG A 440 25.90 17.27 10.80
CA ARG A 440 26.46 17.22 12.17
C ARG A 440 26.40 18.57 12.87
N LYS A 441 26.56 19.67 12.14
CA LYS A 441 26.36 21.02 12.67
C LYS A 441 24.89 21.23 13.06
N ARG A 442 23.96 20.78 12.22
CA ARG A 442 22.51 20.83 12.48
C ARG A 442 22.12 20.01 13.70
N GLU A 443 22.66 18.80 13.85
CA GLU A 443 22.37 17.96 15.02
C GLU A 443 22.89 18.60 16.32
N PHE A 444 24.08 19.22 16.26
CA PHE A 444 24.60 20.00 17.38
C PHE A 444 23.74 21.22 17.70
N ASP A 445 23.38 22.03 16.69
CA ASP A 445 22.54 23.23 16.85
C ASP A 445 21.15 22.83 17.41
N ARG A 446 20.59 21.70 16.96
CA ARG A 446 19.33 21.12 17.47
C ARG A 446 19.43 20.73 18.94
N ILE A 447 20.50 20.03 19.35
CA ILE A 447 20.74 19.67 20.75
C ILE A 447 20.88 20.92 21.63
N VAL A 448 21.56 21.96 21.14
CA VAL A 448 21.70 23.24 21.85
C VAL A 448 20.34 23.92 22.03
N SER A 449 19.56 24.05 20.94
CA SER A 449 18.21 24.60 20.96
C SER A 449 17.28 23.87 21.92
N LEU A 450 17.30 22.54 21.92
CA LEU A 450 16.51 21.72 22.85
C LEU A 450 16.94 21.93 24.31
N LYS A 451 18.23 22.06 24.57
CA LYS A 451 18.74 22.33 25.91
C LYS A 451 18.31 23.71 26.41
N GLU A 452 18.37 24.73 25.57
CA GLU A 452 17.87 26.08 25.90
C GLU A 452 16.37 26.09 26.17
N ARG A 453 15.60 25.38 25.34
CA ARG A 453 14.16 25.19 25.52
C ARG A 453 13.82 24.50 26.83
N LYS A 454 14.47 23.38 27.13
CA LYS A 454 14.28 22.64 28.39
C LYS A 454 14.63 23.51 29.61
N ASN A 455 15.69 24.32 29.50
CA ASN A 455 16.04 25.28 30.56
C ASN A 455 14.97 26.36 30.76
N GLY A 456 14.43 26.93 29.67
CA GLY A 456 13.33 27.89 29.72
C GLY A 456 12.08 27.30 30.37
N PHE A 457 11.72 26.08 29.98
CA PHE A 457 10.60 25.32 30.54
C PHE A 457 10.74 25.10 32.05
N VAL A 458 11.91 24.64 32.50
CA VAL A 458 12.17 24.38 33.92
C VAL A 458 12.16 25.66 34.75
N LYS A 459 12.72 26.76 34.24
CA LYS A 459 12.71 28.07 34.93
C LYS A 459 11.30 28.62 35.12
N ALA A 460 10.39 28.34 34.19
CA ALA A 460 8.99 28.76 34.23
C ALA A 460 8.13 27.99 35.25
N ASN A 461 8.65 26.96 35.93
CA ASN A 461 7.88 26.19 36.92
C ASN A 461 7.36 27.04 38.09
N LYS A 462 8.15 28.02 38.55
CA LYS A 462 7.73 28.92 39.65
C LYS A 462 6.58 29.83 39.21
N GLU A 463 6.73 30.41 38.02
CA GLU A 463 5.71 31.25 37.39
C GLU A 463 4.41 30.47 37.17
N ALA A 464 4.48 29.25 36.64
CA ALA A 464 3.30 28.40 36.46
C ALA A 464 2.61 28.08 37.80
N ALA A 465 3.37 27.81 38.87
CA ALA A 465 2.80 27.56 40.20
C ALA A 465 2.12 28.80 40.81
N GLU A 466 2.57 30.01 40.46
CA GLU A 466 1.91 31.26 40.86
C GLU A 466 0.63 31.49 40.04
N LEU A 467 0.67 31.27 38.74
CA LEU A 467 -0.49 31.38 37.84
C LEU A 467 -1.59 30.37 38.19
N GLU A 468 -1.22 29.14 38.57
CA GLU A 468 -2.18 28.09 38.94
C GLU A 468 -3.11 28.52 40.10
N LYS A 469 -2.62 29.38 41.01
CA LYS A 469 -3.40 29.90 42.14
C LYS A 469 -4.61 30.72 41.70
N SER A 470 -4.55 31.34 40.52
CA SER A 470 -5.67 32.13 39.99
C SER A 470 -6.84 31.26 39.54
N GLN A 471 -6.56 30.02 39.08
CA GLN A 471 -7.48 29.15 38.34
C GLN A 471 -8.26 29.85 37.20
N ASP A 472 -7.76 30.98 36.70
CA ASP A 472 -8.42 31.76 35.67
C ASP A 472 -7.83 31.41 34.30
N PHE A 473 -8.61 30.67 33.50
CA PHE A 473 -8.26 30.31 32.14
C PHE A 473 -7.89 31.53 31.29
N SER A 474 -8.63 32.64 31.41
CA SER A 474 -8.40 33.82 30.59
C SER A 474 -7.06 34.47 30.95
N PHE A 475 -6.75 34.57 32.24
CA PHE A 475 -5.49 35.11 32.72
C PHE A 475 -4.29 34.26 32.28
N ILE A 476 -4.35 32.93 32.45
CA ILE A 476 -3.28 32.01 32.07
C ILE A 476 -3.03 32.06 30.56
N TYR A 477 -4.10 32.08 29.76
CA TYR A 477 -4.00 32.19 28.30
C TYR A 477 -3.34 33.52 27.89
N ILE A 478 -3.75 34.66 28.46
CA ILE A 478 -3.14 35.96 28.18
C ILE A 478 -1.64 35.95 28.53
N GLU A 479 -1.26 35.36 29.66
CA GLU A 479 0.13 35.26 30.06
C GLU A 479 0.97 34.38 29.12
N ALA A 480 0.41 33.26 28.65
CA ALA A 480 1.05 32.43 27.63
C ALA A 480 1.29 33.24 26.34
N LYS A 481 0.30 34.00 25.87
CA LYS A 481 0.43 34.87 24.69
C LYS A 481 1.45 36.00 24.90
N ARG A 482 1.55 36.55 26.10
CA ARG A 482 2.48 37.64 26.43
C ARG A 482 3.95 37.24 26.22
N ILE A 483 4.30 35.98 26.50
CA ILE A 483 5.65 35.43 26.27
C ILE A 483 6.05 35.52 24.79
N LEU A 484 5.08 35.40 23.88
CA LEU A 484 5.30 35.38 22.44
C LEU A 484 5.42 36.77 21.81
N GLY A 485 5.12 37.84 22.55
CA GLY A 485 5.09 39.21 22.02
C GLY A 485 4.02 39.44 20.95
N ASN A 486 4.26 40.39 20.05
CA ASN A 486 3.29 40.82 19.02
C ASN A 486 3.34 40.02 17.71
N GLY A 487 4.21 39.01 17.61
CA GLY A 487 4.36 38.16 16.43
C GLY A 487 5.29 38.69 15.33
N LEU A 488 5.83 39.90 15.46
CA LEU A 488 6.69 40.54 14.42
C LEU A 488 8.19 40.24 14.58
N SER A 489 8.54 39.22 15.36
CA SER A 489 9.94 38.83 15.63
C SER A 489 10.07 37.32 15.83
N SER A 490 11.25 36.78 15.59
CA SER A 490 11.57 35.38 15.95
C SER A 490 11.53 35.17 17.47
N ILE A 491 11.08 33.99 17.90
CA ILE A 491 11.00 33.59 19.31
C ILE A 491 12.25 32.79 19.69
N SER A 492 12.89 33.12 20.81
CA SER A 492 14.06 32.36 21.28
C SER A 492 13.68 30.98 21.82
N CYS A 493 14.60 30.01 21.77
CA CYS A 493 14.35 28.66 22.30
C CYS A 493 13.97 28.68 23.78
N ALA A 494 14.60 29.56 24.58
CA ALA A 494 14.27 29.72 25.99
C ALA A 494 12.85 30.26 26.23
N GLU A 495 12.39 31.25 25.43
CA GLU A 495 11.02 31.76 25.50
C GLU A 495 10.01 30.73 25.02
N PHE A 496 10.34 29.96 23.98
CA PHE A 496 9.50 28.84 23.54
C PHE A 496 9.33 27.80 24.66
N GLY A 497 10.41 27.44 25.35
CA GLY A 497 10.35 26.57 26.53
C GLY A 497 9.46 27.12 27.65
N ARG A 498 9.58 28.43 27.94
CA ARG A 498 8.72 29.12 28.92
C ARG A 498 7.24 29.05 28.49
N PHE A 499 6.95 29.33 27.21
CA PHE A 499 5.61 29.25 26.63
C PHE A 499 5.00 27.84 26.77
N LEU A 500 5.75 26.79 26.41
CA LEU A 500 5.29 25.39 26.54
C LEU A 500 4.89 25.06 27.98
N ARG A 501 5.61 25.57 28.99
CA ARG A 501 5.28 25.32 30.39
C ARG A 501 3.97 25.96 30.83
N ILE A 502 3.69 27.18 30.38
CA ILE A 502 2.43 27.88 30.69
C ILE A 502 1.27 27.23 29.93
N CYS A 503 1.48 26.80 28.68
CA CYS A 503 0.49 26.02 27.92
C CYS A 503 0.15 24.70 28.60
N LYS A 504 1.16 23.99 29.14
CA LYS A 504 0.95 22.77 29.93
C LYS A 504 -0.02 23.03 31.09
N LEU A 505 0.21 24.12 31.85
CA LEU A 505 -0.64 24.46 32.98
C LEU A 505 -2.09 24.68 32.54
N TYR A 506 -2.30 25.44 31.46
CA TYR A 506 -3.63 25.69 30.90
C TYR A 506 -4.35 24.37 30.59
N LEU A 507 -3.68 23.46 29.88
CA LEU A 507 -4.21 22.17 29.48
C LEU A 507 -4.43 21.21 30.66
N GLU A 508 -3.58 21.24 31.69
CA GLU A 508 -3.77 20.44 32.91
C GLU A 508 -5.00 20.87 33.73
N ILE A 509 -5.28 22.18 33.79
CA ILE A 509 -6.50 22.71 34.40
C ILE A 509 -7.71 22.35 33.55
N LEU A 510 -7.63 22.49 32.22
CA LEU A 510 -8.70 22.11 31.30
C LEU A 510 -9.01 20.62 31.40
N ASN A 511 -8.00 19.76 31.45
CA ASN A 511 -8.16 18.31 31.58
C ASN A 511 -8.85 17.93 32.90
N ARG A 512 -8.55 18.62 34.02
CA ARG A 512 -9.29 18.42 35.28
C ARG A 512 -10.77 18.76 35.12
N LYS A 513 -11.10 19.84 34.40
CA LYS A 513 -12.49 20.22 34.07
C LYS A 513 -13.15 19.18 33.17
N ILE A 514 -12.49 18.72 32.10
CA ILE A 514 -12.98 17.68 31.18
C ILE A 514 -13.35 16.40 31.95
N ILE A 515 -12.45 15.91 32.82
CA ILE A 515 -12.69 14.71 33.64
C ILE A 515 -13.88 14.93 34.59
N SER A 516 -13.99 16.11 35.21
CA SER A 516 -15.11 16.42 36.12
C SER A 516 -16.47 16.41 35.43
N LEU A 517 -16.50 16.66 34.11
CA LEU A 517 -17.70 16.62 33.29
C LEU A 517 -17.96 15.21 32.69
N GLY A 518 -17.13 14.22 33.01
CA GLY A 518 -17.27 12.84 32.50
C GLY A 518 -16.50 12.54 31.22
N GLY A 519 -15.54 13.39 30.84
CA GLY A 519 -14.67 13.21 29.67
C GLY A 519 -13.48 12.28 29.88
N ASN A 520 -12.82 11.95 28.77
CA ASN A 520 -11.60 11.15 28.77
C ASN A 520 -10.41 11.92 29.38
N ASN A 521 -9.52 11.21 30.06
CA ASN A 521 -8.31 11.79 30.62
C ASN A 521 -7.24 11.99 29.53
N LEU A 522 -6.93 13.25 29.22
CA LEU A 522 -5.95 13.64 28.20
C LEU A 522 -4.54 13.85 28.74
N LYS A 523 -4.31 13.64 30.04
CA LYS A 523 -3.01 13.90 30.70
C LYS A 523 -1.80 13.27 29.98
N PRO A 524 -1.82 12.00 29.53
CA PRO A 524 -0.68 11.41 28.83
C PRO A 524 -0.31 12.16 27.54
N HIS A 525 -1.32 12.59 26.77
CA HIS A 525 -1.11 13.33 25.52
C HIS A 525 -0.55 14.74 25.78
N ILE A 526 -1.02 15.39 26.85
CA ILE A 526 -0.49 16.69 27.29
C ILE A 526 0.99 16.56 27.70
N GLU A 527 1.34 15.49 28.43
CA GLU A 527 2.71 15.26 28.89
C GLU A 527 3.69 14.99 27.75
N ASN A 528 3.26 14.30 26.69
CA ASN A 528 4.10 14.05 25.51
C ASN A 528 4.48 15.34 24.80
N ILE A 529 3.51 16.23 24.51
CA ILE A 529 3.74 17.46 23.74
C ILE A 529 4.41 18.54 24.61
N PHE A 530 3.95 18.73 25.84
CA PHE A 530 4.35 19.85 26.69
C PHE A 530 5.35 19.41 27.78
N SER A 531 6.38 18.68 27.37
CA SER A 531 7.52 18.26 28.21
C SER A 531 8.72 19.22 28.14
N GLY A 532 8.74 20.11 27.13
CA GLY A 532 9.91 20.89 26.74
C GLY A 532 10.87 20.13 25.83
N GLU A 533 10.49 18.93 25.37
CA GLU A 533 11.21 18.12 24.38
C GLU A 533 10.64 18.35 22.97
N GLU A 534 10.83 17.40 22.06
CA GLU A 534 10.35 17.50 20.67
C GLU A 534 8.87 17.18 20.56
N ILE A 535 8.19 17.85 19.62
CA ILE A 535 6.77 17.64 19.36
C ILE A 535 6.63 16.84 18.06
N SER A 536 5.99 15.67 18.14
CA SER A 536 5.68 14.86 16.96
C SER A 536 4.28 15.17 16.40
N ASP A 537 4.12 15.06 15.08
CA ASP A 537 2.81 15.23 14.41
C ASP A 537 1.76 14.25 14.96
N GLN A 538 2.17 13.02 15.31
CA GLN A 538 1.28 12.01 15.87
C GLN A 538 0.78 12.39 17.27
N ASP A 539 1.66 12.92 18.13
CA ASP A 539 1.25 13.36 19.46
C ASP A 539 0.34 14.59 19.36
N TYR A 540 0.66 15.55 18.47
CA TYR A 540 -0.20 16.69 18.14
C TYR A 540 -1.61 16.23 17.77
N LEU A 541 -1.73 15.33 16.79
CA LEU A 541 -3.03 14.85 16.30
C LEU A 541 -3.84 14.15 17.39
N LYS A 542 -3.20 13.34 18.25
CA LYS A 542 -3.88 12.68 19.37
C LYS A 542 -4.45 13.69 20.37
N LEU A 543 -3.68 14.73 20.72
CA LEU A 543 -4.14 15.74 21.68
C LEU A 543 -5.31 16.56 21.12
N VAL A 544 -5.19 17.10 19.91
CA VAL A 544 -6.25 17.95 19.33
C VAL A 544 -7.53 17.16 19.06
N THR A 545 -7.43 15.88 18.71
CA THR A 545 -8.60 14.99 18.56
C THR A 545 -9.29 14.74 19.90
N GLY A 546 -8.51 14.50 20.96
CA GLY A 546 -9.04 14.34 22.32
C GLY A 546 -9.71 15.61 22.86
N LEU A 547 -9.10 16.78 22.60
CA LEU A 547 -9.68 18.09 22.94
C LEU A 547 -10.98 18.34 22.16
N GLY A 548 -11.01 18.05 20.86
CA GLY A 548 -12.20 18.21 20.01
C GLY A 548 -13.36 17.32 20.45
N SER A 549 -13.07 16.06 20.75
CA SER A 549 -14.07 15.10 21.27
C SER A 549 -14.63 15.56 22.62
N SER A 550 -13.84 16.25 23.43
CA SER A 550 -14.27 16.74 24.75
C SER A 550 -15.32 17.85 24.65
N ALA A 551 -15.40 18.57 23.53
CA ALA A 551 -16.43 19.60 23.33
C ALA A 551 -17.87 19.01 23.25
N GLU A 552 -18.00 17.71 22.99
CA GLU A 552 -19.30 17.02 22.90
C GLU A 552 -19.93 16.73 24.26
N ILE A 553 -19.12 16.76 25.34
CA ILE A 553 -19.55 16.44 26.70
C ILE A 553 -20.57 17.46 27.22
N ASN A 554 -20.37 18.73 26.88
CA ASN A 554 -21.22 19.83 27.33
C ASN A 554 -21.48 20.81 26.19
N THR A 555 -22.51 20.51 25.41
CA THR A 555 -22.84 21.27 24.19
C THR A 555 -23.54 22.60 24.47
N GLU A 556 -23.99 22.85 25.71
CA GLU A 556 -24.73 24.06 26.09
C GLU A 556 -23.85 25.15 26.74
N ASP A 557 -22.67 24.79 27.28
CA ASP A 557 -21.76 25.73 27.94
C ASP A 557 -20.82 26.44 26.96
N LYS A 558 -21.18 27.66 26.56
CA LYS A 558 -20.36 28.51 25.68
C LYS A 558 -18.96 28.80 26.20
N ASN A 559 -18.76 28.89 27.52
CA ASN A 559 -17.43 29.18 28.08
C ASN A 559 -16.49 27.99 27.90
N PHE A 560 -17.03 26.77 28.00
CA PHE A 560 -16.26 25.55 27.78
C PHE A 560 -15.77 25.41 26.33
N TYR A 561 -16.57 25.80 25.34
CA TYR A 561 -16.13 25.86 23.94
C TYR A 561 -14.96 26.84 23.74
N GLU A 562 -15.04 28.02 24.36
CA GLU A 562 -13.96 29.01 24.25
C GLU A 562 -12.66 28.53 24.92
N GLU A 563 -12.76 27.81 26.05
CA GLU A 563 -11.60 27.23 26.72
C GLU A 563 -10.90 26.17 25.83
N ILE A 564 -11.68 25.33 25.15
CA ILE A 564 -11.13 24.36 24.18
C ILE A 564 -10.53 25.08 22.97
N CYS A 565 -11.16 26.14 22.46
CA CYS A 565 -10.60 26.92 21.33
C CYS A 565 -9.26 27.58 21.67
N ARG A 566 -9.10 28.10 22.90
CA ARG A 566 -7.82 28.64 23.37
C ARG A 566 -6.76 27.53 23.45
N ALA A 567 -7.13 26.34 23.91
CA ALA A 567 -6.24 25.18 23.91
C ALA A 567 -5.76 24.79 22.51
N PHE A 568 -6.65 24.85 21.51
CA PHE A 568 -6.30 24.60 20.11
C PHE A 568 -5.26 25.60 19.59
N GLU A 569 -5.48 26.90 19.79
CA GLU A 569 -4.51 27.92 19.36
C GLU A 569 -3.14 27.73 20.02
N LEU A 570 -3.10 27.50 21.33
CA LEU A 570 -1.83 27.29 22.05
C LEU A 570 -1.08 26.06 21.50
N THR A 571 -1.82 25.03 21.11
CA THR A 571 -1.24 23.80 20.53
C THR A 571 -0.75 24.04 19.11
N ASP A 572 -1.48 24.77 18.27
CA ASP A 572 -1.06 25.14 16.91
C ASP A 572 0.17 26.04 16.91
N ILE A 573 0.24 27.02 17.83
CA ILE A 573 1.45 27.85 17.99
C ILE A 573 2.65 26.99 18.38
N SER A 574 2.46 26.04 19.29
CA SER A 574 3.52 25.13 19.71
C SER A 574 4.04 24.30 18.54
N LEU A 575 3.13 23.81 17.68
CA LEU A 575 3.49 23.09 16.46
C LEU A 575 4.27 23.99 15.48
N LEU A 576 3.78 25.20 15.17
CA LEU A 576 4.47 26.11 14.26
C LEU A 576 5.89 26.43 14.74
N LEU A 577 6.03 26.78 16.03
CA LEU A 577 7.33 27.10 16.62
C LEU A 577 8.28 25.90 16.59
N GLU A 578 7.79 24.69 16.80
CA GLU A 578 8.59 23.48 16.64
C GLU A 578 9.10 23.32 15.20
N MET A 579 8.20 23.42 14.22
CA MET A 579 8.52 23.20 12.81
C MET A 579 9.55 24.20 12.27
N ILE A 580 9.57 25.43 12.78
CA ILE A 580 10.50 26.48 12.33
C ILE A 580 11.78 26.57 13.17
N SER A 581 11.85 25.94 14.35
CA SER A 581 12.94 26.14 15.33
C SER A 581 14.34 25.85 14.78
N ASN A 582 14.44 24.97 13.79
CA ASN A 582 15.72 24.50 13.23
C ASN A 582 15.86 24.78 11.72
N CYS A 583 15.02 25.65 11.13
CA CYS A 583 15.13 26.01 9.72
C CYS A 583 16.39 26.84 9.44
N ALA A 584 17.22 26.39 8.49
CA ALA A 584 18.50 27.00 8.17
C ALA A 584 18.44 27.98 6.98
N ASN A 585 17.47 27.82 6.07
CA ASN A 585 17.38 28.60 4.84
C ASN A 585 15.93 28.89 4.42
N GLU A 586 15.79 29.77 3.42
CA GLU A 586 14.50 30.29 2.96
C GLU A 586 13.54 29.23 2.42
N GLU A 587 14.07 28.22 1.72
CA GLU A 587 13.27 27.13 1.15
C GLU A 587 12.78 26.17 2.23
N GLU A 588 13.58 25.97 3.29
CA GLU A 588 13.20 25.16 4.45
C GLU A 588 12.08 25.84 5.26
N TYR A 589 12.17 27.16 5.49
CA TYR A 589 11.06 27.93 6.07
C TYR A 589 9.78 27.80 5.25
N ASN A 590 9.85 27.99 3.92
CA ASN A 590 8.68 27.84 3.06
C ASN A 590 8.06 26.43 3.17
N SER A 591 8.92 25.41 3.18
CA SER A 591 8.50 24.00 3.26
C SER A 591 7.83 23.65 4.59
N GLN A 592 8.42 24.08 5.72
CA GLN A 592 7.86 23.81 7.04
C GLN A 592 6.55 24.56 7.27
N ILE A 593 6.43 25.80 6.79
CA ILE A 593 5.18 26.56 6.87
C ILE A 593 4.09 25.91 6.00
N ALA A 594 4.42 25.42 4.80
CA ALA A 594 3.46 24.70 3.96
C ALA A 594 2.94 23.42 4.65
N LYS A 595 3.83 22.64 5.28
CA LYS A 595 3.45 21.46 6.08
C LYS A 595 2.59 21.82 7.29
N PHE A 596 2.92 22.92 7.98
CA PHE A 596 2.09 23.41 9.09
C PHE A 596 0.65 23.68 8.65
N PHE A 597 0.44 24.33 7.50
CA PHE A 597 -0.89 24.54 6.96
C PHE A 597 -1.60 23.25 6.56
N ASP A 598 -0.91 22.26 6.01
CA ASP A 598 -1.50 20.96 5.65
C ASP A 598 -2.04 20.21 6.90
N ILE A 599 -1.39 20.37 8.05
CA ILE A 599 -1.80 19.76 9.33
C ILE A 599 -2.93 20.54 10.03
N THR A 600 -2.97 21.85 9.90
CA THR A 600 -3.85 22.73 10.71
C THR A 600 -5.08 23.25 9.96
N VAL A 601 -4.99 23.45 8.66
CA VAL A 601 -6.04 24.06 7.82
C VAL A 601 -6.67 23.02 6.89
N ASN A 602 -8.00 22.98 6.87
CA ASN A 602 -8.73 22.08 5.99
C ASN A 602 -8.79 22.65 4.56
N SER A 603 -7.87 22.20 3.71
CA SER A 603 -7.75 22.63 2.32
C SER A 603 -8.79 22.03 1.36
N HIS A 604 -9.68 21.17 1.84
CA HIS A 604 -10.74 20.53 1.04
C HIS A 604 -12.03 21.35 0.99
N LEU A 605 -12.13 22.40 1.82
CA LEU A 605 -13.23 23.34 1.84
C LEU A 605 -12.80 24.66 1.21
N PHE A 606 -13.70 25.37 0.53
CA PHE A 606 -13.37 26.68 -0.03
C PHE A 606 -12.93 27.68 1.05
N ASP A 607 -13.61 27.67 2.20
CA ASP A 607 -13.35 28.61 3.30
C ASP A 607 -12.01 28.36 4.03
N TYR A 608 -11.30 27.24 3.77
CA TYR A 608 -10.06 26.88 4.48
C TYR A 608 -10.16 27.01 6.00
N LEU A 609 -11.26 26.58 6.59
CA LEU A 609 -11.43 26.62 8.04
C LEU A 609 -10.40 25.71 8.74
N PRO A 610 -9.99 26.02 9.99
CA PRO A 610 -9.15 25.11 10.78
C PRO A 610 -9.82 23.74 10.91
N TYR A 611 -9.03 22.66 10.89
CA TYR A 611 -9.56 21.32 11.12
C TYR A 611 -10.29 21.18 12.48
N HIS A 612 -9.95 22.04 13.45
CA HIS A 612 -10.62 22.12 14.76
C HIS A 612 -12.13 22.33 14.67
N TYR A 613 -12.61 23.02 13.62
CA TYR A 613 -14.02 23.35 13.43
C TYR A 613 -14.70 22.43 12.39
N HIS A 614 -14.05 21.30 12.08
CA HIS A 614 -14.55 20.27 11.17
C HIS A 614 -14.89 18.99 11.94
N ARG A 615 -15.90 18.25 11.47
CA ARG A 615 -16.35 16.95 12.03
C ARG A 615 -15.29 15.84 12.13
N GLU A 616 -14.16 16.01 11.47
CA GLU A 616 -12.99 15.14 11.65
C GLU A 616 -12.41 15.23 13.05
N ARG A 617 -12.46 16.41 13.69
CA ARG A 617 -11.99 16.61 15.07
C ARG A 617 -13.12 16.62 16.09
N SER A 618 -14.31 17.11 15.73
CA SER A 618 -15.46 17.20 16.66
C SER A 618 -16.80 17.41 15.96
N ALA A 619 -17.83 16.64 16.31
CA ALA A 619 -19.19 16.89 15.84
C ALA A 619 -19.83 18.11 16.51
N ALA A 620 -19.33 18.52 17.68
CA ALA A 620 -19.81 19.69 18.43
C ALA A 620 -19.49 20.99 17.68
N PHE A 621 -18.23 21.19 17.25
CA PHE A 621 -17.84 22.39 16.52
C PHE A 621 -18.41 22.45 15.09
N GLU A 622 -18.68 21.30 14.47
CA GLU A 622 -19.27 21.25 13.13
C GLU A 622 -20.62 21.98 13.08
N LYS A 623 -21.43 21.86 14.13
CA LYS A 623 -22.78 22.45 14.24
C LYS A 623 -22.79 23.98 14.39
N LEU A 624 -21.63 24.62 14.59
CA LEU A 624 -21.55 26.08 14.65
C LEU A 624 -21.90 26.68 13.29
N SER A 625 -22.56 27.86 13.30
CA SER A 625 -22.81 28.60 12.05
C SER A 625 -21.49 29.03 11.41
N ARG A 626 -21.49 29.20 10.09
CA ARG A 626 -20.33 29.68 9.31
C ARG A 626 -19.73 30.96 9.91
N ASP A 627 -20.57 31.96 10.19
CA ASP A 627 -20.15 33.22 10.82
C ASP A 627 -19.44 33.02 12.15
N LYS A 628 -19.94 32.07 12.97
CA LYS A 628 -19.34 31.77 14.27
C LYS A 628 -18.00 31.08 14.12
N LYS A 629 -17.85 30.19 13.13
CA LYS A 629 -16.56 29.57 12.78
C LYS A 629 -15.54 30.64 12.37
N PHE A 630 -15.92 31.62 11.54
CA PHE A 630 -15.04 32.76 11.18
C PHE A 630 -14.71 33.66 12.37
N GLU A 631 -15.67 33.93 13.26
CA GLU A 631 -15.43 34.71 14.48
C GLU A 631 -14.36 34.05 15.36
N PHE A 632 -14.47 32.73 15.58
CA PHE A 632 -13.51 31.97 16.34
C PHE A 632 -12.16 31.84 15.63
N ALA A 633 -12.16 31.59 14.31
CA ALA A 633 -10.95 31.53 13.52
C ALA A 633 -10.16 32.85 13.60
N LYS A 634 -10.83 34.00 13.43
CA LYS A 634 -10.20 35.32 13.62
C LYS A 634 -9.66 35.51 15.04
N ARG A 635 -10.47 35.19 16.06
CA ARG A 635 -10.10 35.43 17.47
C ARG A 635 -8.89 34.60 17.89
N TYR A 636 -8.87 33.32 17.54
CA TYR A 636 -7.88 32.35 18.02
C TYR A 636 -6.76 32.06 17.01
N HIS A 637 -6.66 32.80 15.91
CA HIS A 637 -5.51 32.74 15.00
C HIS A 637 -4.88 34.12 14.77
N ARG A 638 -5.29 35.16 15.52
CA ARG A 638 -4.83 36.53 15.27
C ARG A 638 -3.32 36.67 15.33
N TRP A 639 -2.71 36.15 16.39
CA TRP A 639 -1.25 36.17 16.54
C TRP A 639 -0.56 35.24 15.52
N LEU A 640 -1.14 34.07 15.24
CA LEU A 640 -0.62 33.13 14.24
C LEU A 640 -0.56 33.79 12.87
N TYR A 641 -1.59 34.52 12.46
CA TYR A 641 -1.60 35.30 11.23
C TYR A 641 -0.42 36.27 11.16
N THR A 642 -0.28 37.13 12.18
CA THR A 642 0.77 38.16 12.21
C THR A 642 2.15 37.52 12.16
N HIS A 643 2.37 36.42 12.90
CA HIS A 643 3.64 35.73 12.92
C HIS A 643 3.93 34.96 11.62
N LEU A 644 2.96 34.24 11.07
CA LEU A 644 3.09 33.55 9.79
C LEU A 644 3.38 34.53 8.65
N ARG A 645 2.69 35.67 8.62
CA ARG A 645 2.96 36.72 7.64
C ARG A 645 4.39 37.22 7.76
N TYR A 646 4.85 37.55 8.98
CA TYR A 646 6.24 37.94 9.24
C TYR A 646 7.23 36.89 8.73
N LEU A 647 7.02 35.61 9.07
CA LEU A 647 7.90 34.53 8.61
C LEU A 647 7.90 34.41 7.08
N ILE A 648 6.73 34.49 6.45
CA ILE A 648 6.60 34.40 5.00
C ILE A 648 7.32 35.57 4.31
N THR A 649 7.14 36.80 4.78
CA THR A 649 7.71 37.97 4.12
C THR A 649 9.20 38.16 4.42
N GLU A 650 9.69 37.74 5.59
CA GLU A 650 11.08 38.01 6.02
C GLU A 650 12.02 36.80 5.94
N LYS A 651 11.48 35.56 6.00
CA LYS A 651 12.27 34.33 6.09
C LYS A 651 12.17 33.43 4.86
N THR A 652 11.30 33.73 3.89
CA THR A 652 11.19 32.98 2.62
C THR A 652 11.75 33.81 1.45
N PRO A 653 11.81 33.27 0.22
CA PRO A 653 12.31 34.03 -0.93
C PRO A 653 11.52 35.31 -1.25
N LEU A 654 10.32 35.49 -0.69
CA LEU A 654 9.53 36.73 -0.82
C LEU A 654 10.20 37.98 -0.27
N LYS A 655 11.16 37.86 0.66
CA LYS A 655 11.88 39.01 1.22
C LYS A 655 12.63 39.84 0.17
N ASN A 656 12.88 39.24 -1.00
CA ASN A 656 13.60 39.88 -2.10
C ASN A 656 12.68 40.64 -3.07
N PHE A 657 11.36 40.64 -2.84
CA PHE A 657 10.37 41.35 -3.66
C PHE A 657 10.09 42.76 -3.10
N SER A 658 9.57 43.64 -3.95
CA SER A 658 9.18 44.99 -3.51
C SER A 658 7.99 44.94 -2.54
N GLU A 659 7.89 45.96 -1.70
CA GLU A 659 6.77 46.10 -0.76
C GLU A 659 5.42 46.14 -1.50
N ASP A 660 5.33 46.87 -2.62
CA ASP A 660 4.14 46.92 -3.47
C ASP A 660 3.72 45.52 -3.95
N TYR A 661 4.67 44.69 -4.37
CA TYR A 661 4.39 43.32 -4.80
C TYR A 661 3.86 42.48 -3.63
N VAL A 662 4.51 42.55 -2.46
CA VAL A 662 4.11 41.78 -1.28
C VAL A 662 2.71 42.20 -0.82
N GLN A 663 2.40 43.49 -0.81
CA GLN A 663 1.07 43.99 -0.44
C GLN A 663 -0.01 43.50 -1.42
N LEU A 664 0.24 43.53 -2.73
CA LEU A 664 -0.73 43.08 -3.74
C LEU A 664 -0.93 41.55 -3.73
N TRP A 665 0.13 40.77 -3.53
CA TRP A 665 0.07 39.30 -3.58
C TRP A 665 -0.38 38.66 -2.27
N VAL A 666 0.21 39.10 -1.15
CA VAL A 666 0.03 38.52 0.19
C VAL A 666 -1.01 39.30 1.00
N GLY A 667 -1.11 40.61 0.82
CA GLY A 667 -1.99 41.49 1.61
C GLY A 667 -1.43 41.81 2.99
N ASN A 668 -2.17 42.61 3.76
CA ASN A 668 -1.91 42.90 5.17
C ASN A 668 -3.20 43.19 5.95
N ALA A 669 -3.84 42.14 6.51
CA ALA A 669 -5.03 42.27 7.34
C ALA A 669 -4.82 43.03 8.68
N ASP A 670 -3.59 43.23 9.15
CA ASP A 670 -3.33 44.07 10.33
C ASP A 670 -3.38 45.56 9.99
N GLU A 671 -3.15 45.92 8.72
CA GLU A 671 -3.21 47.28 8.18
C GLU A 671 -4.43 47.52 7.27
N ASN A 672 -5.33 46.53 7.17
CA ASN A 672 -6.51 46.54 6.28
C ASN A 672 -6.18 46.69 4.78
N ILE A 673 -5.06 46.12 4.34
CA ILE A 673 -4.66 46.07 2.93
C ILE A 673 -5.10 44.71 2.35
N ASP A 674 -6.06 44.71 1.42
CA ASP A 674 -6.53 43.48 0.79
C ASP A 674 -5.57 43.01 -0.32
N ALA A 675 -5.22 41.72 -0.33
CA ALA A 675 -4.54 41.10 -1.46
C ALA A 675 -5.48 40.97 -2.68
N ILE A 676 -4.92 40.95 -3.89
CA ILE A 676 -5.69 40.67 -5.13
C ILE A 676 -6.37 39.30 -5.01
N GLY A 677 -7.68 39.27 -5.24
CA GLY A 677 -8.49 38.05 -5.17
C GLY A 677 -8.78 37.55 -3.75
N VAL A 678 -8.60 38.40 -2.73
CA VAL A 678 -9.17 38.21 -1.40
C VAL A 678 -10.43 39.06 -1.27
N SER A 679 -11.55 38.44 -0.88
CA SER A 679 -12.83 39.11 -0.66
C SER A 679 -13.58 38.45 0.50
N GLY A 680 -14.58 39.14 1.05
CA GLY A 680 -15.42 38.63 2.13
C GLY A 680 -16.53 39.62 2.48
N GLU A 681 -17.69 39.10 2.91
CA GLU A 681 -18.86 39.93 3.26
C GLU A 681 -18.69 40.61 4.62
N THR A 682 -17.88 40.02 5.49
CA THR A 682 -17.63 40.49 6.86
C THR A 682 -16.14 40.73 7.13
N GLU A 683 -15.82 41.50 8.18
CA GLU A 683 -14.44 41.71 8.62
C GLU A 683 -13.76 40.40 9.07
N GLN A 684 -14.55 39.47 9.61
CA GLN A 684 -14.09 38.15 10.05
C GLN A 684 -13.68 37.29 8.85
N GLU A 685 -14.52 37.27 7.81
CA GLU A 685 -14.21 36.58 6.55
C GLU A 685 -12.99 37.17 5.85
N ARG A 686 -12.96 38.51 5.68
CA ARG A 686 -11.81 39.18 5.06
C ARG A 686 -10.51 38.86 5.78
N PHE A 687 -10.50 38.88 7.11
CA PHE A 687 -9.31 38.47 7.88
C PHE A 687 -8.92 37.01 7.61
N TRP A 688 -9.87 36.09 7.64
CA TRP A 688 -9.57 34.67 7.45
C TRP A 688 -9.10 34.36 6.03
N PHE A 689 -9.66 35.00 5.01
CA PHE A 689 -9.19 34.80 3.65
C PHE A 689 -7.78 35.37 3.41
N HIS A 690 -7.31 36.33 4.22
CA HIS A 690 -5.89 36.67 4.26
C HIS A 690 -5.05 35.55 4.89
N TYR A 691 -5.53 34.90 5.95
CA TYR A 691 -4.87 33.72 6.51
C TYR A 691 -4.78 32.58 5.48
N ALA A 692 -5.88 32.32 4.76
CA ALA A 692 -5.93 31.40 3.63
C ALA A 692 -4.92 31.78 2.52
N ARG A 693 -4.77 33.08 2.21
CA ARG A 693 -3.77 33.55 1.25
C ARG A 693 -2.35 33.23 1.68
N LEU A 694 -2.01 33.32 2.97
CA LEU A 694 -0.68 32.93 3.47
C LEU A 694 -0.35 31.48 3.11
N ARG A 695 -1.33 30.57 3.25
CA ARG A 695 -1.21 29.18 2.81
C ARG A 695 -0.95 29.10 1.31
N ASP A 696 -1.79 29.76 0.51
CA ASP A 696 -1.71 29.68 -0.96
C ASP A 696 -0.33 30.09 -1.50
N VAL A 697 0.22 31.16 -0.93
CA VAL A 697 1.55 31.68 -1.26
C VAL A 697 2.65 30.64 -1.06
N VAL A 698 2.70 30.01 0.13
CA VAL A 698 3.78 29.05 0.44
C VAL A 698 3.59 27.72 -0.28
N VAL A 699 2.33 27.29 -0.49
CA VAL A 699 2.02 26.01 -1.14
C VAL A 699 2.30 26.08 -2.64
N LEU A 700 1.98 27.18 -3.33
CA LEU A 700 2.33 27.35 -4.75
C LEU A 700 3.85 27.33 -4.98
N LYS A 701 4.61 27.95 -4.07
CA LYS A 701 6.07 27.90 -4.09
C LYS A 701 6.59 26.50 -3.77
N TYR A 702 6.03 25.83 -2.76
CA TYR A 702 6.41 24.48 -2.34
C TYR A 702 6.21 23.45 -3.47
N GLU A 703 5.09 23.52 -4.19
CA GLU A 703 4.77 22.61 -5.32
C GLU A 703 5.45 23.02 -6.65
N GLY A 704 6.26 24.09 -6.65
CA GLY A 704 7.14 24.45 -7.77
C GLY A 704 6.56 25.40 -8.82
N PHE A 705 5.36 25.97 -8.62
CA PHE A 705 4.79 26.98 -9.53
C PHE A 705 5.46 28.36 -9.37
N GLY A 706 6.00 28.63 -8.17
CA GLY A 706 6.62 29.91 -7.83
C GLY A 706 5.59 31.02 -7.56
N TYR A 707 6.04 32.27 -7.62
CA TYR A 707 5.19 33.45 -7.41
C TYR A 707 4.80 34.09 -8.75
N PRO A 708 3.55 34.53 -8.95
CA PRO A 708 3.06 35.03 -10.24
C PRO A 708 3.65 36.40 -10.62
N GLU A 709 3.64 36.72 -11.92
CA GLU A 709 3.75 38.11 -12.38
C GLU A 709 2.44 38.85 -12.10
N ILE A 710 2.52 40.08 -11.59
CA ILE A 710 1.32 40.90 -11.30
C ILE A 710 1.17 41.97 -12.37
N LEU A 711 0.00 42.00 -13.01
CA LEU A 711 -0.41 43.01 -13.96
C LEU A 711 -1.71 43.68 -13.48
N LEU A 712 -1.76 45.01 -13.50
CA LEU A 712 -2.90 45.75 -12.97
C LEU A 712 -3.73 46.38 -14.08
N GLU A 713 -5.05 46.40 -13.88
CA GLU A 713 -6.03 47.11 -14.71
C GLU A 713 -5.92 46.76 -16.21
N ILE A 714 -5.78 45.47 -16.52
CA ILE A 714 -5.77 44.98 -17.90
C ILE A 714 -7.12 45.31 -18.55
N GLU A 715 -7.09 45.83 -19.79
CA GLU A 715 -8.27 45.97 -20.64
C GLU A 715 -8.65 44.58 -21.16
N PRO A 716 -9.83 44.03 -20.83
CA PRO A 716 -10.18 42.66 -21.18
C PRO A 716 -10.06 42.35 -22.68
N GLU A 717 -10.27 43.34 -23.55
CA GLU A 717 -10.12 43.23 -25.01
C GLU A 717 -8.73 42.76 -25.45
N ASP A 718 -7.67 43.08 -24.71
CA ASP A 718 -6.31 42.62 -25.04
C ASP A 718 -6.12 41.11 -24.83
N LEU A 719 -7.04 40.46 -24.09
CA LEU A 719 -7.12 39.01 -23.93
C LEU A 719 -8.06 38.36 -24.96
N LYS A 720 -8.52 39.12 -25.96
CA LYS A 720 -9.41 38.67 -27.05
C LYS A 720 -10.70 38.02 -26.52
N ILE A 721 -11.26 38.57 -25.43
CA ILE A 721 -12.41 38.00 -24.71
C ILE A 721 -13.71 37.93 -25.53
N THR A 722 -13.80 38.66 -26.64
CA THR A 722 -14.93 38.65 -27.58
C THR A 722 -14.76 37.61 -28.69
N GLU A 723 -13.54 37.18 -28.96
CA GLU A 723 -13.20 36.16 -29.97
C GLU A 723 -13.07 34.77 -29.35
N ARG A 724 -12.74 34.71 -28.05
CA ARG A 724 -12.49 33.49 -27.29
C ARG A 724 -13.57 33.22 -26.26
N THR A 725 -13.89 31.94 -26.03
CA THR A 725 -14.73 31.51 -24.91
C THR A 725 -13.96 31.69 -23.60
N ASN A 726 -14.59 32.24 -22.57
CA ASN A 726 -13.92 32.59 -21.31
C ASN A 726 -14.41 31.62 -20.24
N VAL A 727 -13.55 30.70 -19.84
CA VAL A 727 -13.85 29.69 -18.82
C VAL A 727 -13.08 30.02 -17.55
N ALA A 728 -13.74 29.96 -16.40
CA ALA A 728 -13.09 30.13 -15.11
C ALA A 728 -13.23 28.90 -14.20
N ILE A 729 -12.16 28.60 -13.48
CA ILE A 729 -12.15 27.67 -12.36
C ILE A 729 -12.31 28.51 -11.10
N ILE A 730 -13.41 28.32 -10.37
CA ILE A 730 -13.75 29.09 -9.18
C ILE A 730 -13.27 28.37 -7.92
N TYR A 731 -11.99 28.57 -7.59
CA TYR A 731 -11.24 27.85 -6.56
C TYR A 731 -10.24 28.80 -5.88
N PRO A 732 -9.80 28.52 -4.63
CA PRO A 732 -8.68 29.23 -4.02
C PRO A 732 -7.38 29.01 -4.82
N TYR A 733 -6.49 29.99 -4.82
CA TYR A 733 -5.30 29.99 -5.69
C TYR A 733 -4.30 28.88 -5.34
N GLY A 734 -4.22 28.48 -4.07
CA GLY A 734 -3.31 27.43 -3.58
C GLY A 734 -3.90 26.03 -3.60
N ASN A 735 -5.00 25.78 -4.30
CA ASN A 735 -5.42 24.43 -4.64
C ASN A 735 -4.58 23.93 -5.83
N THR A 736 -3.40 23.38 -5.56
CA THR A 736 -2.34 23.11 -6.56
C THR A 736 -2.69 22.10 -7.64
N THR A 737 -3.82 21.42 -7.51
CA THR A 737 -4.35 20.62 -8.61
C THR A 737 -4.88 21.50 -9.76
N VAL A 738 -5.36 22.71 -9.44
CA VAL A 738 -5.97 23.65 -10.39
C VAL A 738 -4.93 24.41 -11.24
N PRO A 739 -3.82 24.94 -10.70
CA PRO A 739 -2.76 25.54 -11.51
C PRO A 739 -2.24 24.67 -12.66
N VAL A 740 -2.25 23.34 -12.52
CA VAL A 740 -1.92 22.40 -13.62
C VAL A 740 -2.86 22.53 -14.80
N ALA A 741 -4.15 22.78 -14.55
CA ALA A 741 -5.08 23.05 -15.62
C ALA A 741 -4.77 24.37 -16.32
N LEU A 742 -4.36 25.38 -15.56
CA LEU A 742 -4.02 26.70 -16.11
C LEU A 742 -2.80 26.63 -17.04
N GLU A 743 -1.85 25.72 -16.81
CA GLU A 743 -0.72 25.48 -17.73
C GLU A 743 -1.18 25.10 -19.14
N GLN A 744 -2.42 24.60 -19.32
CA GLN A 744 -3.02 24.32 -20.62
C GLN A 744 -3.65 25.54 -21.30
N GLY A 745 -3.79 26.66 -20.58
CA GLY A 745 -4.33 27.93 -21.07
C GLY A 745 -3.73 28.39 -22.41
N PRO A 746 -2.39 28.42 -22.58
CA PRO A 746 -1.77 28.79 -23.84
C PRO A 746 -2.17 27.89 -25.03
N ALA A 747 -2.30 26.58 -24.79
CA ALA A 747 -2.70 25.62 -25.81
C ALA A 747 -4.18 25.76 -26.17
N LEU A 748 -5.04 25.92 -25.16
CA LEU A 748 -6.48 26.16 -25.31
C LEU A 748 -6.77 27.46 -26.08
N ALA A 749 -6.04 28.54 -25.76
CA ALA A 749 -6.17 29.82 -26.43
C ALA A 749 -5.78 29.73 -27.92
N LYS A 750 -4.68 29.04 -28.24
CA LYS A 750 -4.18 28.89 -29.61
C LYS A 750 -4.98 27.91 -30.46
N LYS A 751 -5.37 26.75 -29.90
CA LYS A 751 -5.98 25.64 -30.66
C LYS A 751 -7.49 25.68 -30.69
N SER A 752 -8.11 26.20 -29.62
CA SER A 752 -9.56 26.07 -29.40
C SER A 752 -10.26 27.41 -29.15
N ASN A 753 -9.53 28.54 -29.16
CA ASN A 753 -10.04 29.86 -28.84
C ASN A 753 -10.73 29.90 -27.46
N ILE A 754 -10.10 29.32 -26.44
CA ILE A 754 -10.60 29.32 -25.07
C ILE A 754 -9.58 30.01 -24.16
N ASN A 755 -10.03 31.03 -23.42
CA ASN A 755 -9.30 31.58 -22.29
C ASN A 755 -9.67 30.81 -21.03
N LEU A 756 -8.66 30.41 -20.24
CA LEU A 756 -8.85 29.70 -18.98
C LEU A 756 -8.27 30.51 -17.81
N PHE A 757 -9.13 30.84 -16.85
CA PHE A 757 -8.79 31.63 -15.67
C PHE A 757 -9.02 30.82 -14.40
N LEU A 758 -8.28 31.13 -13.34
CA LEU A 758 -8.61 30.78 -11.96
C LEU A 758 -8.98 32.06 -11.22
N SER A 759 -10.06 32.04 -10.47
CA SER A 759 -10.46 33.14 -9.60
C SER A 759 -11.15 32.58 -8.36
N ALA A 760 -10.97 33.18 -7.19
CA ALA A 760 -11.62 32.70 -5.97
C ALA A 760 -13.05 33.22 -5.82
N PHE A 761 -13.30 34.47 -6.20
CA PHE A 761 -14.55 35.18 -5.88
C PHE A 761 -15.19 35.80 -7.14
N PRO A 762 -16.11 35.08 -7.80
CA PRO A 762 -16.83 35.64 -8.93
C PRO A 762 -17.93 36.60 -8.47
N ILE A 763 -18.32 37.52 -9.35
CA ILE A 763 -19.27 38.60 -9.08
C ILE A 763 -20.53 38.42 -9.93
N PRO A 764 -21.69 38.16 -9.31
CA PRO A 764 -22.99 38.24 -9.94
C PRO A 764 -23.25 39.60 -10.59
N ASP A 765 -23.75 39.60 -11.83
CA ASP A 765 -24.17 40.83 -12.52
C ASP A 765 -25.37 40.55 -13.47
N THR A 766 -25.90 41.59 -14.12
CA THR A 766 -27.00 41.48 -15.09
C THR A 766 -26.66 42.23 -16.38
N LYS A 767 -26.75 41.56 -17.53
CA LYS A 767 -26.54 42.18 -18.85
C LYS A 767 -27.73 41.86 -19.76
N ASN A 768 -28.35 42.90 -20.32
CA ASN A 768 -29.53 42.80 -21.18
C ASN A 768 -30.68 41.97 -20.54
N GLY A 769 -30.86 42.08 -19.21
CA GLY A 769 -31.87 41.33 -18.46
C GLY A 769 -31.50 39.89 -18.11
N ASN A 770 -30.37 39.37 -18.60
CA ASN A 770 -29.86 38.06 -18.25
C ASN A 770 -28.91 38.16 -17.06
N LYS A 771 -29.05 37.25 -16.09
CA LYS A 771 -28.05 37.06 -15.04
C LYS A 771 -26.76 36.56 -15.67
N ILE A 772 -25.64 37.15 -15.28
CA ILE A 772 -24.30 36.77 -15.73
C ILE A 772 -23.38 36.65 -14.53
N LEU A 773 -22.23 36.01 -14.76
CA LEU A 773 -21.17 35.91 -13.77
C LEU A 773 -19.90 36.55 -14.35
N THR A 774 -19.25 37.38 -13.54
CA THR A 774 -18.05 38.12 -13.94
C THR A 774 -16.90 37.89 -12.96
N ILE A 775 -15.67 38.25 -13.36
CA ILE A 775 -14.50 38.28 -12.48
C ILE A 775 -13.79 39.63 -12.59
N LYS A 776 -13.21 40.12 -11.50
CA LYS A 776 -12.37 41.33 -11.47
C LYS A 776 -10.88 41.03 -11.48
N ASP A 777 -10.53 39.80 -11.16
CA ASP A 777 -9.16 39.32 -11.12
C ASP A 777 -9.09 37.86 -11.53
N GLY A 778 -7.90 37.42 -11.96
CA GLY A 778 -7.65 36.02 -12.22
C GLY A 778 -6.18 35.66 -12.34
N LEU A 779 -5.87 34.42 -11.98
CA LEU A 779 -4.60 33.76 -12.22
C LEU A 779 -4.69 32.93 -13.51
N PHE A 780 -3.74 33.08 -14.44
CA PHE A 780 -3.75 32.35 -15.72
C PHE A 780 -2.37 32.31 -16.38
N TYR A 781 -2.25 31.51 -17.45
CA TYR A 781 -1.07 31.47 -18.32
C TYR A 781 -1.46 32.00 -19.70
N PRO A 782 -1.07 33.23 -20.05
CA PRO A 782 -1.30 33.76 -21.39
C PRO A 782 -0.42 33.01 -22.41
N CYS A 783 -0.86 32.96 -23.67
CA CYS A 783 0.01 32.48 -24.72
C CYS A 783 1.15 33.47 -24.97
N GLU A 784 2.27 33.01 -25.55
CA GLU A 784 3.50 33.81 -25.69
C GLU A 784 3.28 35.18 -26.37
N GLU A 785 2.39 35.26 -27.37
CA GLU A 785 2.02 36.50 -28.05
C GLU A 785 1.24 37.46 -27.14
N ASP A 786 0.24 36.93 -26.42
CA ASP A 786 -0.58 37.70 -25.50
C ASP A 786 0.29 38.19 -24.33
N LEU A 787 1.15 37.34 -23.75
CA LEU A 787 2.06 37.70 -22.65
C LEU A 787 3.04 38.81 -23.05
N ARG A 788 3.61 38.75 -24.27
CA ARG A 788 4.49 39.82 -24.77
C ARG A 788 3.74 41.14 -24.88
N THR A 789 2.53 41.11 -25.45
CA THR A 789 1.68 42.29 -25.61
C THR A 789 1.32 42.90 -24.26
N LEU A 790 0.96 42.06 -23.28
CA LEU A 790 0.64 42.50 -21.93
C LEU A 790 1.84 43.15 -21.23
N ARG A 791 3.03 42.56 -21.34
CA ARG A 791 4.27 43.11 -20.76
C ARG A 791 4.71 44.43 -21.40
N GLU A 792 4.39 44.64 -22.68
CA GLU A 792 4.68 45.91 -23.37
C GLU A 792 3.71 47.02 -23.00
N LYS A 793 2.44 46.68 -22.73
CA LYS A 793 1.35 47.64 -22.50
C LYS A 793 1.14 47.99 -21.02
N TYR A 794 1.34 47.04 -20.11
CA TYR A 794 1.00 47.17 -18.69
C TYR A 794 2.23 47.15 -17.78
N HIS A 795 2.13 47.83 -16.64
CA HIS A 795 3.16 47.76 -15.61
C HIS A 795 3.17 46.37 -14.97
N CYS A 796 4.34 45.72 -14.98
CA CYS A 796 4.54 44.37 -14.46
C CYS A 796 5.39 44.40 -13.19
N LEU A 797 4.87 43.77 -12.13
CA LEU A 797 5.60 43.56 -10.89
C LEU A 797 6.01 42.09 -10.76
N GLY A 798 7.25 41.87 -10.30
CA GLY A 798 7.83 40.52 -10.19
C GLY A 798 8.20 39.91 -11.55
N LYS A 799 8.62 38.64 -11.51
CA LYS A 799 8.91 37.83 -12.70
C LYS A 799 8.64 36.37 -12.38
N ASN A 800 7.99 35.67 -13.29
CA ASN A 800 7.74 34.24 -13.19
C ASN A 800 8.30 33.53 -14.43
N GLU A 801 9.17 32.55 -14.23
CA GLU A 801 9.86 31.87 -15.33
C GLU A 801 8.92 31.05 -16.23
N THR A 802 7.79 30.60 -15.69
CA THR A 802 6.78 29.81 -16.41
C THR A 802 5.72 30.65 -17.10
N GLY A 803 5.71 31.97 -16.85
CA GLY A 803 4.74 32.90 -17.43
C GLY A 803 3.38 32.94 -16.71
N MET A 804 3.32 32.47 -15.46
CA MET A 804 2.11 32.57 -14.64
C MET A 804 1.82 34.04 -14.28
N VAL A 805 0.60 34.50 -14.56
CA VAL A 805 0.17 35.89 -14.36
C VAL A 805 -1.02 35.93 -13.40
N LEU A 806 -0.97 36.81 -12.41
CA LEU A 806 -2.12 37.29 -11.66
C LEU A 806 -2.48 38.69 -12.18
N ALA A 807 -3.71 38.89 -12.62
CA ALA A 807 -4.14 40.18 -13.12
C ALA A 807 -5.40 40.71 -12.45
N THR A 808 -5.53 42.03 -12.40
CA THR A 808 -6.82 42.72 -12.24
C THR A 808 -7.31 43.27 -13.57
N PHE A 809 -8.62 43.34 -13.75
CA PHE A 809 -9.26 43.85 -14.96
C PHE A 809 -9.88 45.21 -14.70
N LYS A 810 -9.73 46.12 -15.67
CA LYS A 810 -10.31 47.45 -15.58
C LYS A 810 -11.84 47.42 -15.58
N GLU A 811 -12.40 46.55 -16.41
CA GLU A 811 -13.83 46.21 -16.43
C GLU A 811 -14.00 44.71 -16.10
N PRO A 812 -15.05 44.30 -15.36
CA PRO A 812 -15.27 42.90 -15.04
C PRO A 812 -15.40 42.02 -16.29
N LEU A 813 -14.67 40.91 -16.32
CA LEU A 813 -14.66 39.96 -17.42
C LEU A 813 -15.85 38.99 -17.30
N ILE A 814 -16.65 38.86 -18.36
CA ILE A 814 -17.81 37.96 -18.40
C ILE A 814 -17.40 36.51 -18.63
N LEU A 815 -17.88 35.62 -17.79
CA LEU A 815 -17.63 34.18 -17.87
C LEU A 815 -18.68 33.48 -18.74
N HIS A 816 -18.19 32.62 -19.64
CA HIS A 816 -19.01 31.79 -20.53
C HIS A 816 -19.22 30.37 -19.97
N GLY A 817 -18.32 29.89 -19.11
CA GLY A 817 -18.46 28.60 -18.42
C GLY A 817 -17.64 28.56 -17.14
N ILE A 818 -18.08 27.78 -16.15
CA ILE A 818 -17.39 27.63 -14.86
C ILE A 818 -17.16 26.19 -14.41
N PHE A 819 -15.98 25.94 -13.86
CA PHE A 819 -15.69 24.81 -12.98
C PHE A 819 -15.76 25.33 -11.54
N PHE A 820 -16.70 24.85 -10.74
CA PHE A 820 -17.06 25.52 -9.47
C PHE A 820 -16.71 24.68 -8.23
N HIS A 821 -16.16 25.30 -7.19
CA HIS A 821 -15.87 24.60 -5.93
C HIS A 821 -17.17 24.28 -5.17
N PHE A 822 -17.39 22.99 -4.86
CA PHE A 822 -18.65 22.49 -4.29
C PHE A 822 -19.01 23.06 -2.90
N THR A 823 -18.03 23.51 -2.11
CA THR A 823 -18.28 24.21 -0.82
C THR A 823 -18.19 25.74 -0.88
N HIS A 824 -18.14 26.35 -2.07
CA HIS A 824 -18.10 27.81 -2.20
C HIS A 824 -19.42 28.44 -1.69
N PRO A 825 -19.41 29.60 -1.00
CA PRO A 825 -20.62 30.23 -0.45
C PRO A 825 -21.74 30.53 -1.45
N LEU A 826 -21.41 30.81 -2.72
CA LEU A 826 -22.38 30.99 -3.82
C LEU A 826 -22.92 29.69 -4.42
N ARG A 827 -22.43 28.51 -4.00
CA ARG A 827 -22.87 27.21 -4.54
C ARG A 827 -24.39 27.00 -4.55
N PRO A 828 -25.16 27.42 -3.52
CA PRO A 828 -26.61 27.25 -3.50
C PRO A 828 -27.37 27.96 -4.62
N GLU A 829 -26.77 28.99 -5.22
CA GLU A 829 -27.44 29.91 -6.15
C GLU A 829 -26.83 29.87 -7.56
N ILE A 830 -25.65 29.23 -7.72
CA ILE A 830 -24.84 29.33 -8.94
C ILE A 830 -25.55 28.77 -10.19
N ASP A 831 -26.30 27.67 -10.04
CA ASP A 831 -27.03 27.05 -11.16
C ASP A 831 -28.12 28.00 -11.72
N HIS A 832 -28.71 28.89 -10.89
CA HIS A 832 -29.72 29.86 -11.33
C HIS A 832 -29.17 31.00 -12.19
N PHE A 833 -27.84 31.15 -12.26
CA PHE A 833 -27.20 32.05 -13.25
C PHE A 833 -27.24 31.46 -14.66
N ARG A 834 -27.56 30.16 -14.79
CA ARG A 834 -27.68 29.44 -16.06
C ARG A 834 -26.40 29.48 -16.91
N VAL A 835 -25.27 29.90 -16.35
CA VAL A 835 -23.96 29.75 -16.98
C VAL A 835 -23.67 28.25 -17.06
N PRO A 836 -23.13 27.72 -18.17
CA PRO A 836 -22.67 26.34 -18.25
C PRO A 836 -21.73 25.97 -17.10
N ILE A 837 -22.12 24.98 -16.29
CA ILE A 837 -21.33 24.45 -15.18
C ILE A 837 -20.91 23.02 -15.54
N ILE A 838 -19.63 22.68 -15.31
CA ILE A 838 -19.12 21.33 -15.59
C ILE A 838 -19.65 20.27 -14.63
N GLN A 839 -20.11 20.68 -13.45
CA GLN A 839 -20.75 19.81 -12.46
C GLN A 839 -22.00 20.49 -11.88
N PRO A 840 -23.18 20.31 -12.51
CA PRO A 840 -24.46 20.81 -12.00
C PRO A 840 -24.78 20.24 -10.61
N LEU A 841 -25.57 20.97 -9.80
CA LEU A 841 -25.86 20.59 -8.41
C LEU A 841 -26.56 19.23 -8.27
N ILE A 842 -27.47 18.90 -9.18
CA ILE A 842 -28.16 17.60 -9.14
C ILE A 842 -27.17 16.45 -9.31
N TRP A 843 -26.20 16.59 -10.21
CA TRP A 843 -25.18 15.58 -10.41
C TRP A 843 -24.16 15.55 -9.27
N GLU A 844 -23.70 16.71 -8.80
CA GLU A 844 -22.88 16.82 -7.59
C GLU A 844 -23.52 16.09 -6.41
N ALA A 845 -24.80 16.39 -6.15
CA ALA A 845 -25.60 15.73 -5.12
C ALA A 845 -25.59 14.21 -5.28
N ALA A 846 -25.84 13.70 -6.49
CA ALA A 846 -25.84 12.27 -6.76
C ALA A 846 -24.48 11.60 -6.48
N THR A 847 -23.36 12.27 -6.76
CA THR A 847 -22.02 11.72 -6.46
C THR A 847 -21.75 11.57 -4.96
N HIS A 848 -22.46 12.31 -4.11
CA HIS A 848 -22.37 12.16 -2.66
C HIS A 848 -23.31 11.08 -2.09
N LEU A 849 -24.30 10.57 -2.83
CA LEU A 849 -25.28 9.60 -2.33
C LEU A 849 -24.85 8.14 -2.58
N LYS A 850 -23.81 7.70 -1.87
CA LYS A 850 -23.26 6.34 -2.01
C LYS A 850 -24.25 5.22 -1.63
N CYS A 851 -25.20 5.47 -0.73
CA CYS A 851 -26.25 4.51 -0.41
C CYS A 851 -27.19 4.25 -1.60
N GLU A 852 -27.35 5.23 -2.49
CA GLU A 852 -28.27 5.18 -3.63
C GLU A 852 -27.62 4.65 -4.92
N LEU A 853 -26.29 4.56 -4.97
CA LEU A 853 -25.55 4.07 -6.13
C LEU A 853 -26.09 2.75 -6.72
N PRO A 854 -26.43 1.70 -5.92
CA PRO A 854 -26.99 0.46 -6.48
C PRO A 854 -28.26 0.70 -7.30
N GLN A 855 -29.12 1.61 -6.85
CA GLN A 855 -30.37 1.93 -7.53
C GLN A 855 -30.12 2.78 -8.78
N MET A 856 -29.12 3.66 -8.76
CA MET A 856 -28.73 4.45 -9.95
C MET A 856 -28.16 3.59 -11.09
N LEU A 857 -27.56 2.44 -10.75
CA LEU A 857 -26.95 1.51 -11.71
C LEU A 857 -27.90 0.44 -12.22
N LYS A 858 -29.08 0.29 -11.62
CA LYS A 858 -30.01 -0.78 -11.92
C LYS A 858 -30.40 -0.80 -13.40
N GLY A 859 -30.12 -1.91 -14.08
CA GLY A 859 -30.41 -2.11 -15.50
C GLY A 859 -29.34 -1.54 -16.44
N SER A 860 -28.17 -1.16 -15.92
CA SER A 860 -27.01 -0.74 -16.71
C SER A 860 -26.17 -1.92 -17.23
N GLY A 861 -26.34 -3.11 -16.64
CA GLY A 861 -25.41 -4.22 -16.85
C GLY A 861 -24.05 -4.01 -16.18
N VAL A 862 -23.99 -3.12 -15.17
CA VAL A 862 -22.83 -2.82 -14.33
C VAL A 862 -23.27 -2.93 -12.87
N LYS A 863 -22.62 -3.83 -12.11
CA LYS A 863 -22.92 -4.03 -10.69
C LYS A 863 -22.06 -3.11 -9.81
N CYS A 864 -22.52 -2.82 -8.61
CA CYS A 864 -21.68 -2.36 -7.50
C CYS A 864 -21.41 -3.52 -6.53
N PRO A 865 -20.42 -3.40 -5.62
CA PRO A 865 -20.25 -4.38 -4.56
C PRO A 865 -21.52 -4.46 -3.69
N GLU A 866 -21.84 -5.65 -3.16
CA GLU A 866 -23.02 -5.83 -2.31
C GLU A 866 -22.91 -4.98 -1.04
N GLN A 867 -23.97 -4.25 -0.71
CA GLN A 867 -23.97 -3.33 0.42
C GLN A 867 -25.29 -3.36 1.19
N GLU A 868 -25.18 -3.05 2.48
CA GLU A 868 -26.26 -2.69 3.38
C GLU A 868 -26.07 -1.23 3.79
N ASN A 869 -27.15 -0.47 3.82
CA ASN A 869 -27.12 0.92 4.23
C ASN A 869 -27.63 1.07 5.67
N TRP A 870 -27.10 2.05 6.39
CA TRP A 870 -27.58 2.53 7.69
C TRP A 870 -27.72 4.05 7.65
N TYR A 871 -28.94 4.55 7.77
CA TYR A 871 -29.23 5.97 7.63
C TYR A 871 -29.21 6.69 8.99
N MET A 872 -28.97 7.99 9.01
CA MET A 872 -29.03 8.80 10.24
C MET A 872 -30.39 8.64 10.95
N ASP A 873 -31.47 8.61 10.18
CA ASP A 873 -32.84 8.43 10.67
C ASP A 873 -33.03 7.06 11.34
N ASP A 874 -32.27 6.02 10.94
CA ASP A 874 -32.31 4.72 11.60
C ASP A 874 -31.74 4.80 13.02
N THR A 875 -30.63 5.52 13.22
CA THR A 875 -30.05 5.76 14.56
C THR A 875 -31.02 6.52 15.44
N ALA A 876 -31.63 7.59 14.93
CA ALA A 876 -32.61 8.37 15.67
C ALA A 876 -33.86 7.55 16.04
N ARG A 877 -34.34 6.70 15.11
CA ARG A 877 -35.54 5.87 15.31
C ARG A 877 -35.30 4.70 16.26
N VAL A 878 -34.13 4.06 16.20
CA VAL A 878 -33.83 2.85 16.99
C VAL A 878 -33.29 3.20 18.38
N GLY A 879 -32.64 4.36 18.54
CA GLY A 879 -32.12 4.84 19.82
C GLY A 879 -31.04 3.93 20.40
N GLU A 880 -31.12 3.61 21.70
CA GLU A 880 -30.10 2.83 22.43
C GLU A 880 -29.82 1.43 21.83
N LYS A 881 -30.77 0.87 21.06
CA LYS A 881 -30.61 -0.44 20.40
C LYS A 881 -29.92 -0.35 19.03
N ALA A 882 -29.53 0.83 18.57
CA ALA A 882 -28.96 1.04 17.24
C ALA A 882 -27.71 0.17 17.02
N LYS A 883 -26.78 0.13 17.99
CA LYS A 883 -25.56 -0.69 17.90
C LYS A 883 -25.86 -2.18 17.68
N MET A 884 -26.86 -2.73 18.37
CA MET A 884 -27.28 -4.12 18.21
C MET A 884 -27.92 -4.38 16.84
N ALA A 885 -28.73 -3.45 16.33
CA ALA A 885 -29.33 -3.57 15.00
C ALA A 885 -28.28 -3.45 13.87
N ILE A 886 -27.30 -2.57 14.03
CA ILE A 886 -26.15 -2.44 13.13
C ILE A 886 -25.35 -3.75 13.08
N ARG A 887 -25.09 -4.35 14.25
CA ARG A 887 -24.39 -5.64 14.36
C ARG A 887 -25.07 -6.74 13.53
N GLU A 888 -26.39 -6.84 13.57
CA GLU A 888 -27.15 -7.82 12.77
C GLU A 888 -27.04 -7.57 11.26
N LYS A 889 -26.99 -6.30 10.82
CA LYS A 889 -26.73 -5.96 9.41
C LYS A 889 -25.32 -6.38 8.95
N ILE A 890 -24.30 -6.14 9.78
CA ILE A 890 -22.93 -6.59 9.50
C ILE A 890 -22.89 -8.12 9.43
N LYS A 891 -23.54 -8.83 10.35
CA LYS A 891 -23.64 -10.29 10.35
C LYS A 891 -24.36 -10.83 9.11
N LYS A 892 -25.37 -10.14 8.60
CA LYS A 892 -26.06 -10.51 7.36
C LYS A 892 -25.10 -10.56 6.17
N LEU A 893 -24.25 -9.54 5.99
CA LEU A 893 -23.22 -9.52 4.95
C LEU A 893 -22.11 -10.56 5.22
N ALA A 894 -21.68 -10.70 6.47
CA ALA A 894 -20.64 -11.64 6.88
C ALA A 894 -20.99 -13.12 6.61
N LYS A 895 -22.26 -13.46 6.35
CA LYS A 895 -22.67 -14.80 5.89
C LYS A 895 -22.01 -15.18 4.56
N ASN A 896 -21.87 -14.20 3.67
CA ASN A 896 -21.40 -14.41 2.30
C ASN A 896 -19.96 -13.94 2.11
N TYR A 897 -19.46 -13.03 2.96
CA TYR A 897 -18.19 -12.32 2.76
C TYR A 897 -17.25 -12.42 3.95
N GLN A 898 -15.95 -12.59 3.68
CA GLN A 898 -14.93 -12.71 4.74
C GLN A 898 -14.53 -11.37 5.35
N ALA A 899 -14.60 -10.28 4.59
CA ALA A 899 -14.26 -8.93 5.02
C ALA A 899 -15.30 -7.91 4.54
N VAL A 900 -15.47 -6.85 5.32
CA VAL A 900 -16.44 -5.77 5.09
C VAL A 900 -15.75 -4.43 5.25
N ILE A 901 -16.12 -3.47 4.39
CA ILE A 901 -15.75 -2.06 4.51
C ILE A 901 -16.93 -1.26 5.07
N VAL A 902 -16.66 -0.41 6.04
CA VAL A 902 -17.56 0.64 6.50
C VAL A 902 -17.05 1.97 5.98
N LYS A 903 -17.90 2.75 5.32
CA LYS A 903 -17.56 4.08 4.83
C LYS A 903 -18.70 5.09 4.99
N PRO A 904 -18.40 6.36 5.30
CA PRO A 904 -19.38 7.45 5.27
C PRO A 904 -19.87 7.73 3.84
N GLU A 905 -21.10 8.23 3.75
CA GLU A 905 -21.74 8.64 2.50
C GLU A 905 -21.13 9.95 1.96
N LYS A 906 -21.11 11.03 2.76
CA LYS A 906 -20.69 12.37 2.32
C LYS A 906 -19.17 12.48 2.11
N GLU A 907 -18.36 11.89 2.99
CA GLU A 907 -16.90 12.02 2.96
C GLU A 907 -16.26 11.17 1.85
N SER A 908 -15.39 11.77 1.05
CA SER A 908 -14.54 11.07 0.09
C SER A 908 -13.12 10.92 0.65
N GLY A 909 -12.28 10.11 0.02
CA GLY A 909 -10.86 10.05 0.40
C GLY A 909 -10.50 9.02 1.49
N GLY A 910 -11.41 8.14 1.91
CA GLY A 910 -11.13 7.09 2.90
C GLY A 910 -11.17 7.54 4.37
N ARG A 911 -11.55 8.80 4.63
CA ARG A 911 -11.68 9.34 6.00
C ARG A 911 -12.80 8.63 6.75
N LYS A 912 -12.57 8.29 8.03
CA LYS A 912 -13.48 7.49 8.87
C LYS A 912 -13.96 6.19 8.20
N SER A 913 -13.19 5.65 7.25
CA SER A 913 -13.48 4.35 6.65
C SER A 913 -12.63 3.27 7.33
N LEU A 914 -13.15 2.05 7.43
CA LEU A 914 -12.43 0.93 8.03
C LEU A 914 -12.77 -0.37 7.32
N ILE A 915 -11.75 -1.18 7.01
CA ILE A 915 -11.90 -2.55 6.55
C ILE A 915 -11.49 -3.48 7.66
N LEU A 916 -12.37 -4.44 8.00
CA LEU A 916 -12.00 -5.53 8.91
C LEU A 916 -12.47 -6.88 8.37
N PRO A 917 -11.68 -7.96 8.60
CA PRO A 917 -12.19 -9.31 8.41
C PRO A 917 -13.28 -9.57 9.45
N VAL A 918 -14.44 -10.05 9.01
CA VAL A 918 -15.61 -10.34 9.86
C VAL A 918 -15.84 -11.84 10.04
N ARG A 919 -15.20 -12.67 9.22
CA ARG A 919 -15.31 -14.14 9.28
C ARG A 919 -13.97 -14.81 8.96
N LYS A 920 -13.66 -15.89 9.68
CA LYS A 920 -12.57 -16.81 9.36
C LYS A 920 -13.15 -18.21 9.15
N GLY A 921 -13.11 -18.71 7.92
CA GLY A 921 -13.85 -19.94 7.57
C GLY A 921 -15.35 -19.74 7.78
N ASN A 922 -15.96 -20.52 8.69
CA ASN A 922 -17.38 -20.41 9.05
C ASN A 922 -17.63 -19.67 10.37
N GLU A 923 -16.60 -19.18 11.05
CA GLU A 923 -16.70 -18.53 12.37
C GLU A 923 -16.65 -17.00 12.27
N TYR A 924 -17.54 -16.31 12.99
CA TYR A 924 -17.56 -14.85 13.06
C TYR A 924 -16.45 -14.33 13.98
N LEU A 925 -15.83 -13.21 13.57
CA LEU A 925 -14.86 -12.47 14.37
C LEU A 925 -15.60 -11.35 15.13
N GLU A 926 -16.16 -11.69 16.30
CA GLU A 926 -17.07 -10.81 17.04
C GLU A 926 -16.43 -9.47 17.46
N GLU A 927 -15.16 -9.46 17.86
CA GLU A 927 -14.44 -8.22 18.21
C GLU A 927 -14.38 -7.22 17.04
N ASN A 928 -14.11 -7.72 15.83
CA ASN A 928 -14.06 -6.88 14.63
C ASN A 928 -15.45 -6.38 14.24
N ILE A 929 -16.48 -7.23 14.40
CA ILE A 929 -17.87 -6.84 14.14
C ILE A 929 -18.31 -5.74 15.10
N ASP A 930 -17.96 -5.85 16.39
CA ASP A 930 -18.29 -4.84 17.40
C ASP A 930 -17.58 -3.51 17.12
N GLN A 931 -16.30 -3.57 16.70
CA GLN A 931 -15.56 -2.37 16.29
C GLN A 931 -16.19 -1.68 15.06
N LEU A 932 -16.59 -2.44 14.03
CA LEU A 932 -17.30 -1.89 12.87
C LEU A 932 -18.65 -1.31 13.28
N ALA A 933 -19.39 -1.96 14.18
CA ALA A 933 -20.69 -1.48 14.65
C ALA A 933 -20.57 -0.16 15.42
N GLU A 934 -19.52 0.00 16.23
CA GLU A 934 -19.21 1.26 16.91
C GLU A 934 -18.92 2.37 15.88
N LEU A 935 -18.08 2.08 14.89
CA LEU A 935 -17.77 3.06 13.84
C LEU A 935 -19.01 3.50 13.05
N VAL A 936 -19.86 2.55 12.63
CA VAL A 936 -21.13 2.86 11.96
C VAL A 936 -22.00 3.75 12.84
N TYR A 937 -22.13 3.42 14.13
CA TYR A 937 -22.90 4.23 15.07
C TYR A 937 -22.35 5.66 15.19
N GLU A 938 -21.03 5.82 15.33
CA GLU A 938 -20.39 7.13 15.43
C GLU A 938 -20.56 7.98 14.16
N ILE A 939 -20.39 7.39 12.97
CA ILE A 939 -20.62 8.10 11.69
C ILE A 939 -22.10 8.51 11.59
N SER A 940 -23.01 7.59 11.93
CA SER A 940 -24.46 7.77 11.79
C SER A 940 -25.06 8.94 12.58
N LYS A 941 -24.30 9.53 13.52
CA LYS A 941 -24.70 10.75 14.23
C LYS A 941 -24.70 11.99 13.34
N THR A 942 -23.99 11.96 12.22
CA THR A 942 -23.77 13.12 11.34
C THR A 942 -23.80 12.83 9.84
N ASP A 943 -23.85 11.55 9.43
CA ASP A 943 -23.81 11.14 8.02
C ASP A 943 -24.48 9.78 7.84
N ASN A 944 -24.87 9.42 6.61
CA ASN A 944 -25.30 8.06 6.29
C ASN A 944 -24.09 7.12 6.17
N VAL A 945 -24.31 5.82 6.35
CA VAL A 945 -23.24 4.82 6.37
C VAL A 945 -23.50 3.69 5.39
N VAL A 946 -22.49 3.40 4.58
CA VAL A 946 -22.46 2.25 3.67
C VAL A 946 -21.63 1.14 4.32
N ILE A 947 -22.24 -0.03 4.49
CA ILE A 947 -21.58 -1.27 4.95
C ILE A 947 -21.50 -2.19 3.73
N GLN A 948 -20.32 -2.42 3.19
CA GLN A 948 -20.15 -3.00 1.85
C GLN A 948 -19.15 -4.16 1.82
N GLN A 949 -19.36 -5.09 0.88
CA GLN A 949 -18.41 -6.16 0.57
C GLN A 949 -17.04 -5.58 0.17
N VAL A 950 -15.96 -6.17 0.71
CA VAL A 950 -14.60 -5.93 0.18
C VAL A 950 -14.41 -6.77 -1.08
N LEU A 951 -14.03 -6.12 -2.18
CA LEU A 951 -13.73 -6.81 -3.43
C LEU A 951 -12.26 -7.27 -3.47
N ASP A 952 -12.03 -8.51 -3.87
CA ASP A 952 -10.69 -9.07 -3.98
C ASP A 952 -9.92 -8.44 -5.15
N SER A 953 -8.77 -7.82 -4.84
CA SER A 953 -7.87 -7.26 -5.84
C SER A 953 -6.84 -8.30 -6.29
N ARG A 954 -6.96 -8.80 -7.53
CA ARG A 954 -5.96 -9.73 -8.10
C ARG A 954 -4.83 -9.01 -8.85
N VAL A 955 -4.20 -8.05 -8.19
CA VAL A 955 -3.14 -7.18 -8.77
C VAL A 955 -2.05 -8.00 -9.47
N ARG A 956 -1.57 -9.07 -8.83
CA ARG A 956 -0.49 -9.93 -9.37
C ARG A 956 -0.91 -10.76 -10.59
N GLN A 957 -2.21 -11.01 -10.77
CA GLN A 957 -2.76 -11.69 -11.95
C GLN A 957 -3.04 -10.68 -13.06
N LEU A 958 -3.53 -9.49 -12.72
CA LEU A 958 -3.98 -8.49 -13.68
C LEU A 958 -2.85 -7.78 -14.42
N TYR A 959 -1.81 -7.34 -13.70
CA TYR A 959 -0.76 -6.50 -14.26
C TYR A 959 0.40 -7.31 -14.83
N SER A 960 1.07 -6.73 -15.82
CA SER A 960 2.30 -7.28 -16.38
C SER A 960 3.41 -7.32 -15.33
N ARG A 961 4.35 -8.26 -15.49
CA ARG A 961 5.48 -8.41 -14.56
C ARG A 961 6.34 -7.15 -14.48
N GLU A 962 6.57 -6.51 -15.62
CA GLU A 962 7.35 -5.28 -15.74
C GLU A 962 6.73 -4.13 -14.93
N PHE A 963 5.40 -3.95 -15.03
CA PHE A 963 4.70 -2.94 -14.26
C PHE A 963 4.77 -3.21 -12.74
N LEU A 964 4.60 -4.47 -12.31
CA LEU A 964 4.72 -4.84 -10.90
C LEU A 964 6.11 -4.54 -10.34
N GLU A 965 7.18 -4.78 -11.11
CA GLU A 965 8.56 -4.48 -10.71
C GLU A 965 8.82 -2.97 -10.63
N ASN A 966 8.32 -2.18 -11.57
CA ASN A 966 8.36 -0.71 -11.50
C ASN A 966 7.57 -0.18 -10.28
N MET A 967 6.42 -0.76 -9.99
CA MET A 967 5.60 -0.40 -8.84
C MET A 967 6.33 -0.65 -7.51
N VAL A 968 7.05 -1.77 -7.36
CA VAL A 968 7.91 -2.02 -6.18
C VAL A 968 8.94 -0.91 -6.03
N GLU A 969 9.54 -0.48 -7.14
CA GLU A 969 10.52 0.60 -7.12
C GLU A 969 9.92 1.91 -6.61
N ARG A 970 8.75 2.28 -7.14
CA ARG A 970 8.06 3.51 -6.72
C ARG A 970 7.64 3.48 -5.26
N PHE A 971 7.18 2.34 -4.73
CA PHE A 971 6.88 2.18 -3.31
C PHE A 971 8.12 2.29 -2.44
N ALA A 972 9.25 1.74 -2.89
CA ALA A 972 10.49 1.80 -2.15
C ALA A 972 11.04 3.22 -2.03
N ARG A 973 10.82 4.09 -3.02
CA ARG A 973 11.11 5.53 -2.93
C ARG A 973 10.23 6.25 -1.90
N LEU A 974 9.05 5.71 -1.61
CA LEU A 974 8.19 6.17 -0.51
C LEU A 974 8.54 5.51 0.84
N GLY A 975 9.62 4.73 0.91
CA GLY A 975 10.01 4.00 2.12
C GLY A 975 9.14 2.78 2.44
N ILE A 976 8.35 2.29 1.47
CA ILE A 976 7.42 1.18 1.66
C ILE A 976 7.97 -0.10 1.00
N PRO A 977 8.39 -1.12 1.78
CA PRO A 977 8.86 -2.37 1.22
C PRO A 977 7.70 -3.21 0.66
N VAL A 978 7.81 -3.60 -0.62
CA VAL A 978 6.84 -4.48 -1.29
C VAL A 978 7.46 -5.83 -1.63
N LEU A 979 6.95 -6.88 -1.00
CA LEU A 979 7.31 -8.27 -1.27
C LEU A 979 6.34 -8.87 -2.30
N LEU A 980 6.73 -8.87 -3.58
CA LEU A 980 5.91 -9.42 -4.66
C LEU A 980 5.76 -10.94 -4.57
N ASP A 981 6.89 -11.65 -4.42
CA ASP A 981 6.95 -13.11 -4.58
C ASP A 981 7.21 -13.87 -3.27
N ARG A 982 7.66 -13.18 -2.22
CA ARG A 982 7.97 -13.76 -0.90
C ARG A 982 6.76 -13.70 0.01
N GLU A 983 6.51 -14.76 0.77
CA GLU A 983 5.44 -14.86 1.77
C GLU A 983 5.88 -14.40 3.15
N PRO A 984 5.00 -13.69 3.90
CA PRO A 984 3.69 -13.23 3.44
C PRO A 984 3.84 -12.15 2.38
N LYS A 985 3.15 -12.34 1.24
CA LYS A 985 3.13 -11.33 0.17
C LYS A 985 2.61 -10.02 0.72
N THR A 986 3.20 -8.91 0.29
CA THR A 986 2.62 -7.59 0.56
C THR A 986 1.23 -7.54 -0.08
N PRO A 987 0.15 -7.26 0.69
CA PRO A 987 -1.18 -7.10 0.13
C PRO A 987 -1.17 -5.92 -0.86
N LEU A 988 -1.78 -6.10 -2.02
CA LEU A 988 -1.87 -5.08 -3.04
C LEU A 988 -3.32 -4.94 -3.47
N PHE A 989 -3.79 -3.70 -3.49
CA PHE A 989 -5.13 -3.34 -3.90
C PHE A 989 -5.06 -2.45 -5.12
N SER A 990 -6.05 -2.55 -6.02
CA SER A 990 -6.11 -1.63 -7.14
C SER A 990 -7.53 -1.34 -7.60
N TYR A 991 -7.76 -0.10 -8.03
CA TYR A 991 -8.96 0.31 -8.75
C TYR A 991 -8.57 1.15 -9.97
N PHE A 992 -9.51 1.30 -10.90
CA PHE A 992 -9.36 2.05 -12.13
C PHE A 992 -10.34 3.20 -12.16
N ARG A 993 -9.92 4.31 -12.75
CA ARG A 993 -10.75 5.50 -12.89
C ARG A 993 -10.82 5.92 -14.34
N GLN A 994 -12.05 6.16 -14.81
CA GLN A 994 -12.32 6.79 -16.10
C GLN A 994 -13.05 8.10 -15.90
N ILE A 995 -12.65 9.10 -16.68
CA ILE A 995 -13.26 10.43 -16.65
C ILE A 995 -13.90 10.71 -18.00
N LEU A 996 -15.22 10.84 -18.03
CA LEU A 996 -16.02 11.17 -19.21
C LEU A 996 -16.42 12.64 -19.19
N VAL A 997 -16.27 13.33 -20.33
CA VAL A 997 -16.67 14.73 -20.50
C VAL A 997 -17.51 14.88 -21.76
N LEU A 998 -18.64 15.57 -21.65
CA LEU A 998 -19.52 15.88 -22.76
C LEU A 998 -19.00 17.09 -23.55
N GLY A 999 -18.68 16.88 -24.83
CA GLY A 999 -18.39 17.95 -25.79
C GLY A 999 -19.63 18.42 -26.54
N LYS A 1000 -19.44 18.95 -27.76
CA LYS A 1000 -20.53 19.46 -28.61
C LYS A 1000 -21.56 18.40 -29.06
N GLY A 1001 -21.22 17.11 -29.04
CA GLY A 1001 -22.11 16.06 -29.55
C GLY A 1001 -21.97 14.67 -28.94
N GLU A 1002 -20.85 14.35 -28.29
CA GLU A 1002 -20.63 13.05 -27.65
C GLU A 1002 -19.70 13.16 -26.44
N TYR A 1003 -19.70 12.12 -25.60
CA TYR A 1003 -18.77 12.02 -24.48
C TYR A 1003 -17.39 11.57 -24.96
N LYS A 1004 -16.35 12.14 -24.37
CA LYS A 1004 -14.95 11.77 -24.57
C LYS A 1004 -14.36 11.26 -23.25
N ILE A 1005 -13.54 10.21 -23.33
CA ILE A 1005 -12.69 9.79 -22.21
C ILE A 1005 -11.49 10.74 -22.17
N SER A 1006 -11.32 11.44 -21.05
CA SER A 1006 -10.19 12.35 -20.82
C SER A 1006 -9.03 11.70 -20.08
N HIS A 1007 -9.32 10.74 -19.20
CA HIS A 1007 -8.31 10.09 -18.36
C HIS A 1007 -8.58 8.60 -18.24
N ASN A 1008 -7.50 7.81 -18.31
CA ASN A 1008 -7.45 6.39 -18.00
C ASN A 1008 -6.45 6.22 -16.85
N ILE A 1009 -6.94 5.98 -15.64
CA ILE A 1009 -6.11 5.96 -14.45
C ILE A 1009 -6.20 4.59 -13.79
N THR A 1010 -5.08 4.12 -13.26
CA THR A 1010 -5.04 3.05 -12.25
C THR A 1010 -4.40 3.57 -10.97
N VAL A 1011 -4.91 3.11 -9.83
CA VAL A 1011 -4.31 3.36 -8.52
C VAL A 1011 -3.99 2.01 -7.89
N VAL A 1012 -2.76 1.86 -7.41
CA VAL A 1012 -2.30 0.66 -6.68
C VAL A 1012 -1.80 1.04 -5.29
N SER A 1013 -2.19 0.29 -4.26
CA SER A 1013 -1.89 0.59 -2.86
C SER A 1013 -1.59 -0.66 -2.05
N THR A 1014 -0.93 -0.49 -0.89
CA THR A 1014 -0.71 -1.55 0.11
C THR A 1014 -1.79 -1.60 1.21
N SER A 1015 -2.77 -0.71 1.12
CA SER A 1015 -3.96 -0.59 1.99
C SER A 1015 -5.21 -0.61 1.13
N GLY A 1016 -6.27 -1.28 1.57
CA GLY A 1016 -7.54 -1.38 0.85
C GLY A 1016 -8.34 -0.07 0.87
N ILE A 1017 -8.06 0.80 1.85
CA ILE A 1017 -8.48 2.19 1.86
C ILE A 1017 -7.25 3.04 1.56
N ALA A 1018 -7.09 3.43 0.30
CA ALA A 1018 -6.01 4.33 -0.09
C ALA A 1018 -6.44 5.22 -1.27
N ASN A 1019 -6.23 6.52 -1.10
CA ASN A 1019 -6.26 7.48 -2.19
C ASN A 1019 -4.86 7.96 -2.53
N VAL A 1020 -4.73 8.57 -3.71
CA VAL A 1020 -3.48 9.22 -4.12
C VAL A 1020 -3.15 10.30 -3.10
N GLY A 1021 -2.01 10.19 -2.40
CA GLY A 1021 -1.60 11.05 -1.27
C GLY A 1021 -1.65 10.37 0.11
N GLN A 1022 -2.33 9.23 0.24
CA GLN A 1022 -2.31 8.38 1.46
C GLN A 1022 -1.51 7.08 1.24
N GLY A 1023 -0.46 7.17 0.43
CA GLY A 1023 0.39 6.03 0.07
C GLY A 1023 -0.14 5.12 -1.05
N GLY A 1024 -1.15 5.53 -1.82
CA GLY A 1024 -1.48 4.90 -3.11
C GLY A 1024 -0.67 5.48 -4.27
N LEU A 1025 -0.12 4.64 -5.14
CA LEU A 1025 0.56 5.01 -6.37
C LEU A 1025 -0.44 5.13 -7.52
N LEU A 1026 -0.52 6.32 -8.12
CA LEU A 1026 -1.29 6.54 -9.34
C LEU A 1026 -0.42 6.27 -10.57
N SER A 1027 -0.98 5.61 -11.58
CA SER A 1027 -0.39 5.47 -12.91
C SER A 1027 -1.44 5.71 -13.99
N GLU A 1028 -1.01 6.09 -15.20
CA GLU A 1028 -1.87 5.99 -16.38
C GLU A 1028 -2.18 4.52 -16.64
N TYR A 1029 -3.44 4.20 -16.94
CA TYR A 1029 -3.81 2.90 -17.48
C TYR A 1029 -3.54 2.88 -18.99
N THR A 1030 -2.61 2.03 -19.39
CA THR A 1030 -2.31 1.68 -20.78
C THR A 1030 -2.37 0.16 -20.97
N ASP A 1031 -2.48 -0.32 -22.21
CA ASP A 1031 -2.59 -1.75 -22.47
C ASP A 1031 -1.34 -2.54 -22.06
N ASP A 1032 -0.15 -1.93 -22.16
CA ASP A 1032 1.13 -2.56 -21.87
C ASP A 1032 1.30 -2.93 -20.38
N ILE A 1033 0.67 -2.19 -19.47
CA ILE A 1033 0.73 -2.48 -18.03
C ILE A 1033 -0.18 -3.65 -17.62
N ILE A 1034 -1.14 -4.05 -18.47
CA ILE A 1034 -2.03 -5.20 -18.22
C ILE A 1034 -1.39 -6.47 -18.81
N ASP A 1035 -1.56 -7.62 -18.15
CA ASP A 1035 -1.11 -8.91 -18.69
C ASP A 1035 -1.79 -9.17 -20.05
N PRO A 1036 -1.03 -9.56 -21.09
CA PRO A 1036 -1.55 -9.79 -22.44
C PRO A 1036 -2.84 -10.63 -22.52
N LYS A 1037 -3.04 -11.59 -21.60
CA LYS A 1037 -4.24 -12.43 -21.55
C LYS A 1037 -5.52 -11.63 -21.32
N TYR A 1038 -5.46 -10.56 -20.53
CA TYR A 1038 -6.65 -9.82 -20.09
C TYR A 1038 -6.89 -8.50 -20.83
N ARG A 1039 -5.91 -8.00 -21.61
CA ARG A 1039 -5.94 -6.66 -22.23
C ARG A 1039 -7.23 -6.35 -22.97
N ASP A 1040 -7.62 -7.21 -23.90
CA ASP A 1040 -8.76 -6.95 -24.77
C ASP A 1040 -10.09 -6.95 -24.01
N ASP A 1041 -10.26 -7.91 -23.10
CA ASP A 1041 -11.45 -8.00 -22.24
C ASP A 1041 -11.50 -6.82 -21.26
N PHE A 1042 -10.36 -6.47 -20.65
CA PHE A 1042 -10.26 -5.33 -19.75
C PHE A 1042 -10.65 -4.03 -20.44
N ARG A 1043 -10.07 -3.72 -21.61
CA ARG A 1043 -10.34 -2.49 -22.37
C ARG A 1043 -11.82 -2.39 -22.76
N LYS A 1044 -12.41 -3.49 -23.24
CA LYS A 1044 -13.84 -3.53 -23.60
C LYS A 1044 -14.72 -3.30 -22.37
N GLU A 1045 -14.43 -3.99 -21.27
CA GLU A 1045 -15.28 -3.96 -20.08
C GLU A 1045 -15.20 -2.64 -19.31
N ILE A 1046 -14.04 -2.00 -19.21
CA ILE A 1046 -13.92 -0.69 -18.55
C ILE A 1046 -14.66 0.40 -19.33
N THR A 1047 -14.50 0.45 -20.65
CA THR A 1047 -15.23 1.40 -21.49
C THR A 1047 -16.72 1.12 -21.46
N ARG A 1048 -17.15 -0.14 -21.60
CA ARG A 1048 -18.57 -0.52 -21.52
C ARG A 1048 -19.17 -0.08 -20.18
N ALA A 1049 -18.50 -0.39 -19.06
CA ALA A 1049 -18.99 -0.05 -17.74
C ALA A 1049 -19.08 1.46 -17.49
N ALA A 1050 -18.09 2.23 -17.98
CA ALA A 1050 -18.12 3.68 -17.87
C ALA A 1050 -19.33 4.30 -18.59
N PHE A 1051 -19.51 3.97 -19.87
CA PHE A 1051 -20.63 4.51 -20.66
C PHE A 1051 -22.00 4.00 -20.16
N ASN A 1052 -22.14 2.71 -19.88
CA ASN A 1052 -23.42 2.15 -19.43
C ASN A 1052 -23.86 2.67 -18.06
N SER A 1053 -22.92 2.77 -17.12
CA SER A 1053 -23.23 3.31 -15.79
C SER A 1053 -23.63 4.78 -15.88
N MET A 1054 -22.91 5.58 -16.67
CA MET A 1054 -23.22 6.98 -16.93
C MET A 1054 -24.62 7.14 -17.55
N GLU A 1055 -24.95 6.38 -18.60
CA GLU A 1055 -26.28 6.42 -19.23
C GLU A 1055 -27.43 6.03 -18.27
N SER A 1056 -27.21 5.03 -17.41
CA SER A 1056 -28.20 4.66 -16.39
C SER A 1056 -28.39 5.76 -15.35
N GLN A 1057 -27.29 6.35 -14.88
CA GLN A 1057 -27.32 7.46 -13.94
C GLN A 1057 -28.06 8.66 -14.53
N ARG A 1058 -27.81 9.04 -15.79
CA ARG A 1058 -28.56 10.10 -16.50
C ARG A 1058 -30.06 9.85 -16.49
N LYS A 1059 -30.51 8.62 -16.80
CA LYS A 1059 -31.93 8.24 -16.76
C LYS A 1059 -32.49 8.30 -15.35
N TYR A 1060 -31.72 7.88 -14.35
CA TYR A 1060 -32.13 7.93 -12.96
C TYR A 1060 -32.36 9.37 -12.49
N LEU A 1061 -31.43 10.29 -12.78
CA LEU A 1061 -31.53 11.69 -12.38
C LEU A 1061 -32.77 12.36 -12.98
N LYS A 1062 -33.01 12.17 -14.28
CA LYS A 1062 -34.20 12.74 -14.96
C LYS A 1062 -35.51 12.36 -14.28
N ASN A 1063 -35.57 11.14 -13.73
CA ASN A 1063 -36.76 10.63 -13.06
C ASN A 1063 -36.80 10.93 -11.55
N ASN A 1064 -35.65 11.16 -10.90
CA ASN A 1064 -35.53 11.17 -9.43
C ASN A 1064 -34.78 12.38 -8.85
N TRP A 1065 -34.52 13.44 -9.64
CA TRP A 1065 -33.74 14.60 -9.21
C TRP A 1065 -34.23 15.23 -7.89
N ARG A 1066 -35.56 15.26 -7.65
CA ARG A 1066 -36.13 15.80 -6.39
C ARG A 1066 -35.69 15.01 -5.18
N TYR A 1067 -35.69 13.68 -5.29
CA TYR A 1067 -35.26 12.79 -4.23
C TYR A 1067 -33.75 12.92 -3.99
N VAL A 1068 -32.96 12.92 -5.07
CA VAL A 1068 -31.50 13.12 -4.99
C VAL A 1068 -31.16 14.43 -4.28
N LEU A 1069 -31.83 15.52 -4.68
CA LEU A 1069 -31.62 16.82 -4.05
C LEU A 1069 -32.06 16.81 -2.59
N SER A 1070 -33.22 16.22 -2.26
CA SER A 1070 -33.70 16.19 -0.88
C SER A 1070 -32.78 15.42 0.06
N GLU A 1071 -32.25 14.26 -0.36
CA GLU A 1071 -31.32 13.49 0.46
C GLU A 1071 -29.98 14.23 0.61
N TYR A 1072 -29.47 14.86 -0.45
CA TYR A 1072 -28.28 15.69 -0.38
C TYR A 1072 -28.42 16.85 0.62
N LEU A 1073 -29.57 17.53 0.65
CA LEU A 1073 -29.81 18.62 1.59
C LEU A 1073 -29.93 18.16 3.05
N LYS A 1074 -30.24 16.87 3.32
CA LYS A 1074 -30.18 16.32 4.69
C LYS A 1074 -28.75 16.21 5.20
N ILE A 1075 -27.81 15.87 4.33
CA ILE A 1075 -26.37 15.77 4.67
C ILE A 1075 -25.61 17.11 4.50
N TYR A 1076 -26.21 18.12 3.85
CA TYR A 1076 -25.72 19.51 3.76
C TYR A 1076 -26.79 20.51 4.25
N PRO A 1077 -27.16 20.49 5.54
CA PRO A 1077 -28.20 21.35 6.10
C PRO A 1077 -27.89 22.85 5.95
N GLU A 1078 -26.62 23.23 5.85
CA GLU A 1078 -26.15 24.60 5.60
C GLU A 1078 -26.67 25.20 4.28
N PHE A 1079 -27.02 24.36 3.30
CA PHE A 1079 -27.56 24.79 2.02
C PHE A 1079 -29.08 24.65 1.90
N ALA A 1080 -29.72 23.89 2.80
CA ALA A 1080 -31.13 23.48 2.69
C ALA A 1080 -32.11 24.65 2.61
N SER A 1081 -31.82 25.77 3.27
CA SER A 1081 -32.68 26.97 3.23
C SER A 1081 -32.51 27.81 1.95
N ARG A 1082 -31.36 27.68 1.27
CA ARG A 1082 -30.94 28.50 0.13
C ARG A 1082 -31.21 27.83 -1.21
N ILE A 1083 -31.08 26.51 -1.30
CA ILE A 1083 -31.35 25.76 -2.54
C ILE A 1083 -32.86 25.55 -2.71
N LYS A 1084 -33.43 26.15 -3.76
CA LYS A 1084 -34.85 25.99 -4.11
C LYS A 1084 -35.01 25.75 -5.61
N TYR A 1085 -35.29 24.50 -5.99
CA TYR A 1085 -35.60 24.11 -7.37
C TYR A 1085 -37.07 23.70 -7.45
N ASP A 1086 -37.89 24.57 -8.03
CA ASP A 1086 -39.32 24.28 -8.22
C ASP A 1086 -39.54 23.36 -9.45
N GLU A 1087 -38.76 23.59 -10.50
CA GLU A 1087 -38.72 22.83 -11.74
C GLU A 1087 -37.29 22.68 -12.28
N ILE A 1088 -37.08 21.69 -13.17
CA ILE A 1088 -35.83 21.54 -13.90
C ILE A 1088 -35.78 22.58 -15.02
N PHE A 1089 -34.62 23.20 -15.18
CA PHE A 1089 -34.34 24.19 -16.21
C PHE A 1089 -33.08 23.83 -16.99
N THR A 1090 -32.81 24.58 -18.05
CA THR A 1090 -31.59 24.44 -18.83
C THR A 1090 -30.62 25.58 -18.58
N ASP A 1091 -29.32 25.34 -18.75
CA ASP A 1091 -28.34 26.41 -18.87
C ASP A 1091 -28.56 27.22 -20.17
N LEU A 1092 -27.75 28.27 -20.38
CA LEU A 1092 -27.84 29.14 -21.55
C LEU A 1092 -27.51 28.44 -22.88
N THR A 1093 -26.92 27.24 -22.84
CA THR A 1093 -26.61 26.41 -24.01
C THR A 1093 -27.73 25.42 -24.33
N GLY A 1094 -28.74 25.31 -23.45
CA GLY A 1094 -29.83 24.36 -23.57
C GLY A 1094 -29.57 23.01 -22.88
N PHE A 1095 -28.48 22.85 -22.14
CA PHE A 1095 -28.20 21.64 -21.38
C PHE A 1095 -29.02 21.59 -20.09
N SER A 1096 -29.66 20.44 -19.81
CA SER A 1096 -30.50 20.27 -18.63
C SER A 1096 -29.67 20.09 -17.36
N ILE A 1097 -30.04 20.76 -16.26
CA ILE A 1097 -29.27 20.70 -15.01
C ILE A 1097 -29.35 19.35 -14.26
N ASP A 1098 -30.29 18.48 -14.64
CA ASP A 1098 -30.44 17.11 -14.13
C ASP A 1098 -29.72 16.06 -15.00
N ASP A 1099 -28.81 16.50 -15.88
CA ASP A 1099 -28.01 15.64 -16.75
C ASP A 1099 -26.50 15.74 -16.38
N ILE A 1100 -25.66 14.87 -16.94
CA ILE A 1100 -24.27 14.64 -16.50
C ILE A 1100 -23.28 15.13 -17.57
N PRO A 1101 -22.67 16.32 -17.46
CA PRO A 1101 -21.70 16.77 -18.46
C PRO A 1101 -20.25 16.33 -18.16
N TYR A 1102 -19.99 15.87 -16.94
CA TYR A 1102 -18.69 15.37 -16.48
C TYR A 1102 -18.92 14.24 -15.49
N GLU A 1103 -18.27 13.10 -15.69
CA GLU A 1103 -18.32 11.96 -14.79
C GLU A 1103 -16.91 11.45 -14.50
N MET A 1104 -16.64 11.16 -13.23
CA MET A 1104 -15.40 10.53 -12.78
C MET A 1104 -15.79 9.28 -11.99
N GLY A 1105 -15.71 8.13 -12.64
CA GLY A 1105 -16.11 6.85 -12.07
C GLY A 1105 -14.94 5.98 -11.65
N ASP A 1106 -15.07 5.34 -10.48
CA ASP A 1106 -14.15 4.31 -10.00
C ASP A 1106 -14.70 2.91 -10.23
N TYR A 1107 -13.85 2.06 -10.78
CA TYR A 1107 -14.17 0.72 -11.22
C TYR A 1107 -13.17 -0.30 -10.70
N MET A 1108 -13.65 -1.49 -10.37
CA MET A 1108 -12.81 -2.63 -9.99
C MET A 1108 -13.07 -3.83 -10.90
N PRO A 1109 -12.01 -4.49 -11.42
CA PRO A 1109 -12.15 -5.70 -12.19
C PRO A 1109 -12.47 -6.89 -11.29
N ILE A 1110 -13.53 -7.61 -11.62
CA ILE A 1110 -13.91 -8.88 -11.00
C ILE A 1110 -13.60 -10.01 -11.96
N PHE A 1111 -12.66 -10.87 -11.58
CA PHE A 1111 -12.24 -12.00 -12.41
C PHE A 1111 -13.33 -13.08 -12.44
N LEU A 1112 -13.68 -13.50 -13.66
CA LEU A 1112 -14.56 -14.65 -13.91
C LEU A 1112 -13.78 -15.97 -13.95
N VAL A 1113 -12.44 -15.90 -13.93
CA VAL A 1113 -11.50 -17.03 -13.87
C VAL A 1113 -10.85 -17.18 -12.48
N ASP A 1114 -10.24 -18.32 -12.16
CA ASP A 1114 -9.34 -18.51 -11.01
C ASP A 1114 -7.90 -18.03 -11.29
N GLU A 1115 -6.98 -18.18 -10.34
CA GLU A 1115 -5.56 -17.81 -10.49
C GLU A 1115 -4.82 -18.69 -11.52
N GLU A 1116 -5.41 -19.84 -11.86
CA GLU A 1116 -4.94 -20.79 -12.86
C GLU A 1116 -5.66 -20.62 -14.22
N ASP A 1117 -6.35 -19.48 -14.40
CA ASP A 1117 -7.09 -19.06 -15.59
C ASP A 1117 -8.25 -19.98 -16.04
N ASN A 1118 -8.78 -20.78 -15.11
CA ASN A 1118 -9.96 -21.59 -15.34
C ASN A 1118 -11.22 -20.78 -15.09
N LEU A 1119 -12.15 -20.82 -16.04
CA LEU A 1119 -13.44 -20.16 -15.94
C LEU A 1119 -14.24 -20.75 -14.76
N LYS A 1120 -14.59 -19.88 -13.81
CA LYS A 1120 -15.39 -20.20 -12.63
C LYS A 1120 -16.79 -19.63 -12.68
N TYR A 1121 -16.95 -18.50 -13.35
CA TYR A 1121 -18.18 -17.74 -13.36
C TYR A 1121 -18.53 -17.29 -14.78
N ILE A 1122 -19.80 -17.01 -15.00
CA ILE A 1122 -20.26 -16.13 -16.07
C ILE A 1122 -20.99 -14.95 -15.43
N PHE A 1123 -21.14 -13.86 -16.19
CA PHE A 1123 -21.90 -12.70 -15.73
C PHE A 1123 -23.16 -12.53 -16.59
N ASP A 1124 -24.32 -12.50 -15.95
CA ASP A 1124 -25.58 -12.18 -16.65
C ASP A 1124 -25.78 -10.66 -16.61
N PHE A 1125 -25.55 -10.00 -17.75
CA PHE A 1125 -25.68 -8.54 -17.88
C PHE A 1125 -27.11 -8.02 -17.70
N GLU A 1126 -28.14 -8.85 -17.89
CA GLU A 1126 -29.54 -8.43 -17.70
C GLU A 1126 -29.95 -8.48 -16.23
N LYS A 1127 -29.42 -9.46 -15.49
CA LYS A 1127 -29.68 -9.64 -14.05
C LYS A 1127 -28.65 -8.95 -13.15
N GLU A 1128 -27.50 -8.59 -13.71
CA GLU A 1128 -26.34 -8.01 -13.00
C GLU A 1128 -25.79 -8.98 -11.94
N GLU A 1129 -25.74 -10.27 -12.27
CA GLU A 1129 -25.38 -11.36 -11.36
C GLU A 1129 -24.18 -12.17 -11.85
N ILE A 1130 -23.28 -12.50 -10.93
CA ILE A 1130 -22.23 -13.50 -11.13
C ILE A 1130 -22.86 -14.87 -10.88
N ILE A 1131 -22.80 -15.74 -11.90
CA ILE A 1131 -23.37 -17.08 -11.84
C ILE A 1131 -22.23 -18.11 -11.80
N PRO A 1132 -22.11 -18.93 -10.74
CA PRO A 1132 -21.06 -19.93 -10.64
C PRO A 1132 -21.28 -21.09 -11.61
N LEU A 1133 -20.20 -21.51 -12.26
CA LEU A 1133 -20.15 -22.72 -13.07
C LEU A 1133 -19.97 -23.98 -12.22
N TYR A 1134 -19.52 -23.86 -10.98
CA TYR A 1134 -19.33 -24.98 -10.06
C TYR A 1134 -19.91 -24.63 -8.68
N ASP A 1135 -20.51 -25.60 -8.01
CA ASP A 1135 -21.01 -25.44 -6.64
C ASP A 1135 -19.86 -25.37 -5.61
N GLU A 1136 -20.20 -25.16 -4.33
CA GLU A 1136 -19.22 -25.12 -3.23
C GLU A 1136 -18.40 -26.41 -3.09
N LYS A 1137 -18.89 -27.54 -3.63
CA LYS A 1137 -18.21 -28.84 -3.63
C LYS A 1137 -17.39 -29.08 -4.92
N GLY A 1138 -17.41 -28.13 -5.86
CA GLY A 1138 -16.69 -28.18 -7.13
C GLY A 1138 -17.39 -28.95 -8.25
N TYR A 1139 -18.67 -29.31 -8.10
CA TYR A 1139 -19.43 -29.99 -9.15
C TYR A 1139 -20.09 -28.98 -10.10
N PRO A 1140 -20.22 -29.28 -11.41
CA PRO A 1140 -20.81 -28.35 -12.36
C PRO A 1140 -22.26 -28.00 -12.03
N THR A 1141 -22.60 -26.72 -12.12
CA THR A 1141 -23.98 -26.22 -12.02
C THR A 1141 -24.75 -26.45 -13.32
N GLU A 1142 -26.06 -26.16 -13.33
CA GLU A 1142 -26.91 -26.27 -14.53
C GLU A 1142 -26.54 -25.28 -15.65
N VAL A 1143 -25.69 -24.30 -15.36
CA VAL A 1143 -25.26 -23.24 -16.28
C VAL A 1143 -24.44 -23.80 -17.43
N LYS A 1144 -24.85 -23.56 -18.67
CA LYS A 1144 -24.15 -24.07 -19.87
C LYS A 1144 -23.27 -23.03 -20.53
N ILE A 1145 -22.18 -23.50 -21.13
CA ILE A 1145 -21.25 -22.71 -21.95
C ILE A 1145 -20.95 -23.46 -23.25
N TYR A 1146 -20.69 -22.72 -24.32
CA TYR A 1146 -20.58 -23.23 -25.68
C TYR A 1146 -19.27 -22.78 -26.34
N ASP A 1147 -18.77 -23.56 -27.29
CA ASP A 1147 -17.67 -23.14 -28.18
C ASP A 1147 -18.16 -22.27 -29.34
N GLY A 1148 -17.23 -21.75 -30.16
CA GLY A 1148 -17.55 -20.95 -31.34
C GLY A 1148 -18.32 -21.66 -32.46
N ASN A 1149 -18.54 -22.98 -32.37
CA ASN A 1149 -19.41 -23.73 -33.26
C ASN A 1149 -20.79 -24.03 -32.64
N GLY A 1150 -21.07 -23.48 -31.45
CA GLY A 1150 -22.32 -23.70 -30.71
C GLY A 1150 -22.40 -25.05 -29.99
N LYS A 1151 -21.27 -25.76 -29.81
CA LYS A 1151 -21.25 -27.04 -29.09
C LYS A 1151 -21.02 -26.83 -27.61
N GLU A 1152 -21.85 -27.46 -26.77
CA GLU A 1152 -21.73 -27.39 -25.31
C GLU A 1152 -20.38 -27.94 -24.83
N ILE A 1153 -19.67 -27.16 -24.01
CA ILE A 1153 -18.42 -27.60 -23.35
C ILE A 1153 -18.79 -28.47 -22.15
N LYS A 1154 -18.40 -29.74 -22.23
CA LYS A 1154 -18.58 -30.68 -21.11
C LYS A 1154 -17.66 -30.29 -19.94
N ARG A 1155 -18.26 -30.17 -18.76
CA ARG A 1155 -17.58 -29.89 -17.47
C ARG A 1155 -17.51 -31.13 -16.57
N SER A 1156 -17.82 -32.29 -17.12
CA SER A 1156 -17.63 -33.59 -16.48
C SER A 1156 -16.96 -34.57 -17.43
N ASP A 1157 -16.08 -35.40 -16.90
CA ASP A 1157 -15.50 -36.53 -17.64
C ASP A 1157 -16.51 -37.67 -17.82
N GLU A 1158 -16.12 -38.73 -18.54
CA GLU A 1158 -16.96 -39.91 -18.78
C GLU A 1158 -17.35 -40.67 -17.50
N LYS A 1159 -16.67 -40.38 -16.37
CA LYS A 1159 -16.91 -40.97 -15.05
C LYS A 1159 -17.68 -40.02 -14.12
N GLY A 1160 -18.15 -38.88 -14.63
CA GLY A 1160 -18.91 -37.89 -13.87
C GLY A 1160 -18.05 -37.00 -12.94
N LYS A 1161 -16.72 -37.04 -13.06
CA LYS A 1161 -15.84 -36.15 -12.27
C LYS A 1161 -15.81 -34.75 -12.89
N PRO A 1162 -15.75 -33.68 -12.09
CA PRO A 1162 -15.68 -32.30 -12.59
C PRO A 1162 -14.39 -32.07 -13.39
N VAL A 1163 -14.52 -31.33 -14.49
CA VAL A 1163 -13.44 -30.91 -15.38
C VAL A 1163 -13.45 -29.39 -15.45
N LEU A 1164 -12.32 -28.77 -15.12
CA LEU A 1164 -12.14 -27.33 -15.21
C LEU A 1164 -12.05 -26.88 -16.68
N VAL A 1165 -12.50 -25.66 -16.94
CA VAL A 1165 -12.54 -25.09 -18.29
C VAL A 1165 -11.50 -23.98 -18.38
N PRO A 1166 -10.31 -24.22 -18.96
CA PRO A 1166 -9.34 -23.16 -19.16
C PRO A 1166 -9.88 -22.17 -20.19
N LEU A 1167 -9.82 -20.87 -19.87
CA LEU A 1167 -10.27 -19.82 -20.78
C LEU A 1167 -9.22 -19.53 -21.88
N PHE A 1168 -7.95 -19.75 -21.59
CA PHE A 1168 -6.85 -19.54 -22.52
C PHE A 1168 -6.27 -20.88 -22.99
N ASP A 1169 -5.72 -20.90 -24.21
CA ASP A 1169 -4.98 -22.05 -24.73
C ASP A 1169 -3.54 -22.11 -24.16
N GLU A 1170 -2.79 -23.17 -24.49
CA GLU A 1170 -1.40 -23.33 -24.03
C GLU A 1170 -0.43 -22.22 -24.52
N LYS A 1171 -0.83 -21.48 -25.55
CA LYS A 1171 -0.08 -20.32 -26.09
C LYS A 1171 -0.53 -19.00 -25.46
N GLY A 1172 -1.51 -19.02 -24.55
CA GLY A 1172 -2.07 -17.85 -23.88
C GLY A 1172 -3.14 -17.12 -24.68
N ASN A 1173 -3.62 -17.65 -25.81
CA ASN A 1173 -4.70 -17.02 -26.58
C ASN A 1173 -6.06 -17.33 -25.96
N LYS A 1174 -6.94 -16.33 -25.89
CA LYS A 1174 -8.30 -16.49 -25.38
C LYS A 1174 -9.10 -17.43 -26.29
N ARG A 1175 -9.71 -18.46 -25.70
CA ARG A 1175 -10.66 -19.35 -26.38
C ARG A 1175 -12.00 -18.62 -26.52
N LYS A 1176 -12.60 -18.70 -27.70
CA LYS A 1176 -13.94 -18.16 -27.95
C LYS A 1176 -14.99 -19.07 -27.30
N LEU A 1177 -15.40 -18.70 -26.10
CA LEU A 1177 -16.46 -19.36 -25.33
C LEU A 1177 -17.67 -18.42 -25.26
N TYR A 1178 -18.87 -19.00 -25.30
CA TYR A 1178 -20.13 -18.27 -25.32
C TYR A 1178 -21.06 -18.78 -24.22
N ASP A 1179 -21.86 -17.88 -23.66
CA ASP A 1179 -22.96 -18.25 -22.76
C ASP A 1179 -24.18 -18.78 -23.55
N ALA A 1180 -25.25 -19.12 -22.83
CA ALA A 1180 -26.49 -19.61 -23.45
C ALA A 1180 -27.24 -18.56 -24.30
N LYS A 1181 -26.90 -17.27 -24.16
CA LYS A 1181 -27.47 -16.16 -24.93
C LYS A 1181 -26.61 -15.85 -26.17
N GLY A 1182 -25.48 -16.54 -26.36
CA GLY A 1182 -24.54 -16.31 -27.46
C GLY A 1182 -23.58 -15.13 -27.23
N VAL A 1183 -23.48 -14.64 -25.98
CA VAL A 1183 -22.53 -13.59 -25.60
C VAL A 1183 -21.17 -14.22 -25.33
N GLU A 1184 -20.11 -13.64 -25.87
CA GLU A 1184 -18.74 -14.12 -25.61
C GLU A 1184 -18.38 -13.92 -24.14
N VAL A 1185 -17.90 -14.97 -23.48
CA VAL A 1185 -17.53 -14.95 -22.08
C VAL A 1185 -16.22 -14.17 -21.91
N SER A 1186 -16.26 -13.13 -21.08
CA SER A 1186 -15.08 -12.33 -20.71
C SER A 1186 -14.25 -13.03 -19.61
N SER A 1187 -12.95 -12.71 -19.52
CA SER A 1187 -12.11 -13.11 -18.40
C SER A 1187 -12.43 -12.38 -17.10
N LEU A 1188 -13.01 -11.18 -17.21
CA LEU A 1188 -13.36 -10.31 -16.09
C LEU A 1188 -14.53 -9.39 -16.45
N VAL A 1189 -15.17 -8.79 -15.45
CA VAL A 1189 -16.17 -7.72 -15.62
C VAL A 1189 -15.83 -6.56 -14.70
N MET A 1190 -16.35 -5.37 -14.98
CA MET A 1190 -16.13 -4.19 -14.13
C MET A 1190 -17.30 -3.94 -13.21
N TYR A 1191 -16.99 -3.73 -11.94
CA TYR A 1191 -17.94 -3.20 -10.96
C TYR A 1191 -17.65 -1.72 -10.74
N LYS A 1192 -18.70 -0.90 -10.64
CA LYS A 1192 -18.55 0.50 -10.24
C LYS A 1192 -18.59 0.59 -8.72
N ILE A 1193 -17.56 1.18 -8.13
CA ILE A 1193 -17.41 1.29 -6.67
C ILE A 1193 -18.03 2.60 -6.18
N GLU A 1194 -17.74 3.69 -6.88
CA GLU A 1194 -18.26 5.04 -6.59
C GLU A 1194 -18.12 5.98 -7.80
N ALA A 1195 -18.90 7.06 -7.78
CA ALA A 1195 -18.67 8.23 -8.61
C ALA A 1195 -18.10 9.34 -7.72
N ASN A 1196 -17.20 10.16 -8.25
CA ASN A 1196 -16.51 11.17 -7.46
C ASN A 1196 -16.74 12.59 -8.00
N PRO A 1197 -16.90 13.58 -7.12
CA PRO A 1197 -16.88 15.00 -7.50
C PRO A 1197 -15.43 15.53 -7.64
N GLY A 1198 -15.22 16.51 -8.52
CA GLY A 1198 -14.06 17.41 -8.45
C GLY A 1198 -12.81 17.10 -9.30
N ALA A 1199 -11.75 17.87 -9.03
CA ALA A 1199 -10.56 18.05 -9.86
C ALA A 1199 -9.27 17.37 -9.32
N GLY A 1200 -9.31 16.74 -8.14
CA GLY A 1200 -8.14 16.41 -7.29
C GLY A 1200 -7.06 15.44 -7.82
N LEU A 1201 -7.13 15.03 -9.10
CA LEU A 1201 -6.19 14.07 -9.71
C LEU A 1201 -5.41 14.60 -10.92
N TRP A 1202 -5.63 15.85 -11.35
CA TRP A 1202 -4.95 16.38 -12.53
C TRP A 1202 -3.43 16.44 -12.35
N ARG A 1203 -2.92 17.00 -11.24
CA ARG A 1203 -1.47 17.04 -10.97
C ARG A 1203 -0.86 15.64 -10.87
N PRO A 1204 -1.36 14.74 -10.00
CA PRO A 1204 -0.77 13.41 -9.87
C PRO A 1204 -0.74 12.62 -11.17
N HIS A 1205 -1.78 12.72 -12.00
CA HIS A 1205 -1.79 12.10 -13.33
C HIS A 1205 -0.76 12.74 -14.26
N ASN A 1206 -0.75 14.08 -14.32
CA ASN A 1206 0.14 14.82 -15.20
C ASN A 1206 1.62 14.57 -14.92
N ASP A 1207 1.99 14.42 -13.65
CA ASP A 1207 3.36 14.16 -13.23
C ASP A 1207 3.87 12.77 -13.64
N GLN A 1208 2.98 11.82 -13.99
CA GLN A 1208 3.34 10.51 -14.52
C GLN A 1208 3.53 10.50 -16.04
N LEU A 1209 3.04 11.52 -16.75
CA LEU A 1209 3.10 11.57 -18.20
C LEU A 1209 4.47 12.07 -18.68
N PRO A 1210 4.94 11.57 -19.84
CA PRO A 1210 6.14 12.11 -20.46
C PRO A 1210 5.92 13.59 -20.85
N PRO A 1211 6.98 14.43 -20.91
CA PRO A 1211 6.87 15.88 -21.10
C PRO A 1211 5.95 16.32 -22.25
N GLU A 1212 5.96 15.60 -23.37
CA GLU A 1212 5.16 15.88 -24.57
C GLU A 1212 3.66 15.59 -24.43
N ARG A 1213 3.26 14.78 -23.45
CA ARG A 1213 1.84 14.45 -23.16
C ARG A 1213 1.31 15.17 -21.92
N LYS A 1214 2.15 15.97 -21.25
CA LYS A 1214 1.72 16.70 -20.05
C LYS A 1214 0.53 17.60 -20.35
N GLY A 1215 -0.54 17.39 -19.59
CA GLY A 1215 -1.77 18.15 -19.62
C GLY A 1215 -2.80 17.66 -20.63
N GLU A 1216 -2.51 16.60 -21.39
CA GLU A 1216 -3.39 16.05 -22.43
C GLU A 1216 -4.82 15.81 -21.90
N GLY A 1217 -4.96 15.09 -20.78
CA GLY A 1217 -6.28 14.80 -20.20
C GLY A 1217 -7.02 16.06 -19.74
N VAL A 1218 -6.32 17.03 -19.17
CA VAL A 1218 -6.91 18.30 -18.72
C VAL A 1218 -7.30 19.18 -19.90
N PHE A 1219 -6.49 19.21 -20.95
CA PHE A 1219 -6.81 19.86 -22.22
C PHE A 1219 -8.12 19.30 -22.78
N VAL A 1220 -8.30 17.97 -22.80
CA VAL A 1220 -9.56 17.34 -23.27
C VAL A 1220 -10.76 17.80 -22.44
N ILE A 1221 -10.63 17.93 -21.12
CA ILE A 1221 -11.71 18.42 -20.25
C ILE A 1221 -12.12 19.84 -20.66
N PHE A 1222 -11.17 20.78 -20.68
CA PHE A 1222 -11.49 22.20 -20.90
C PHE A 1222 -11.75 22.56 -22.36
N ASP A 1223 -11.22 21.80 -23.32
CA ASP A 1223 -11.57 21.93 -24.74
C ASP A 1223 -13.04 21.57 -24.96
N ASN A 1224 -13.48 20.39 -24.49
CA ASN A 1224 -14.88 19.98 -24.62
C ASN A 1224 -15.83 20.91 -23.84
N PHE A 1225 -15.42 21.32 -22.64
CA PHE A 1225 -16.22 22.24 -21.84
C PHE A 1225 -16.34 23.63 -22.47
N GLY A 1226 -15.23 24.20 -22.96
CA GLY A 1226 -15.23 25.51 -23.61
C GLY A 1226 -15.98 25.49 -24.95
N GLN A 1227 -15.91 24.40 -25.71
CA GLN A 1227 -16.73 24.22 -26.92
C GLN A 1227 -18.23 24.17 -26.62
N ARG A 1228 -18.63 23.58 -25.49
CA ARG A 1228 -20.02 23.59 -25.01
C ARG A 1228 -20.44 24.97 -24.53
N ALA A 1229 -19.55 25.68 -23.84
CA ALA A 1229 -19.81 26.99 -23.24
C ALA A 1229 -19.84 28.16 -24.26
N LYS A 1230 -19.33 27.93 -25.47
CA LYS A 1230 -19.38 28.87 -26.59
C LYS A 1230 -20.80 29.03 -27.13
#